data_AF-A0A7V1IHQ2-F1
#
_entry.id   AF-A0A7V1IHQ2-F1
#
_cell.length_a   1.000
_cell.length_b   1.000
_cell.length_c   1.000
_cell.angle_alpha   90.00
_cell.angle_beta   90.00
_cell.angle_gamma   90.00
#
_symmetry.space_group_name_H-M   'P 1'
#
loop_
_entity.id
_entity.type
_entity.pdbx_description
1 polymer ?
#
loop_
_entity_poly.entity_id
_entity_poly.type
_entity_poly.pdbx_seq_one_letter_code
_entity_poly.pdbx_strand_id
1 'polypeptide(L)'
;MMKRFSRRRRGNNDGRPRSIDASEWMPRILEQGIVDAASLEAWNEAGVPDRIAAIGRGERADGTPILVSFSPHSATEALLGGLAAAASAGGDGAFAGALVVVAPQWPAAARRLLGWLGRTSHGVEAVAAPILANGAIPIDAEPRPGVLGTSADQLAARLPGAESRAAFARTATALEGLAAKHGGCVRIGVDRLELVVLARRIAELRIEGDRALLETQIGGRSTTPVSSADLAAALDGLEGQLRRRLNDRKVREGEEGLRGRVVSQLATGAELRDLRPWPMPGADLDTIDGVGINAEGEVVVVAVREEFDWTALGRVLENLGPLAPLHPILFARTSPPLRLGSQRLLLIAQRFVEGLERAMSAFTVGYEMRTVSETSGPALDLVEKGSGEAAEARSEERPARRSRRRGGRGRSGASREASDAEPQPDPETEESPRRGPGSEQAPLGGPRADREGGGDVEADEDAGRGRGRRRRRPRRARGGSAEASGADDSTDGATGEAGPPDTLRASERSGRSRPRFEEVSLMDLDEGGGAADAGESEVEKNEAGRSRGRSSRRGRRGARGESRRGRGSATRESGEGEASSDSSADAAPVVEEEDLVDADDLSEILARLTEDEPDIPGAESTEPSYDDEEEFDEEDLKSGARSRAGARGSSPRGEADDAGRPAPRKRSAILVHADRDSLLAAVLLARDIRQLDGIWVYPQAELMTFFRSVATDLRDETPIFVVGFSPSPARDVIQAASLYRGRLTWFDRHPWPPEDRLALCEAIGRDAVYGGEGLDSTLPLVLETCTRRSRFSDKLVDLATGRFSQHDFERWGRLWRHRIELIATKTGDIRAEIAGLLAGRPSDLAKEAALIDLPPPPVEVDWVARNEFRLVHFGGHVMVVLDVEPELDLHLCARIARERYAATLSLAHSRNEESFVLSGEETSGKHTLDFVAVADHLADKLEWVERQPDADHVARFRVRELERHPERLEEVITEIAMGRSLLER
;
A
#
# COMPACT_ATOMS: atom_id res chain seq x y z
N MET A 1 -25.61 -59.62 -26.93
CA MET A 1 -25.29 -58.60 -27.95
C MET A 1 -25.47 -57.21 -27.32
N MET A 2 -24.42 -56.64 -26.71
CA MET A 2 -24.51 -55.34 -26.01
C MET A 2 -23.80 -54.26 -26.83
N LYS A 3 -24.46 -53.10 -27.02
CA LYS A 3 -23.87 -51.95 -27.71
C LYS A 3 -22.88 -51.24 -26.78
N ARG A 4 -21.59 -51.27 -27.12
CA ARG A 4 -20.57 -50.44 -26.44
C ARG A 4 -20.90 -48.97 -26.69
N PHE A 5 -21.09 -48.19 -25.62
CA PHE A 5 -21.16 -46.73 -25.74
C PHE A 5 -19.79 -46.19 -26.14
N SER A 6 -19.63 -45.77 -27.39
CA SER A 6 -18.44 -45.05 -27.83
C SER A 6 -18.37 -43.70 -27.13
N ARG A 7 -17.34 -43.47 -26.31
CA ARG A 7 -17.01 -42.14 -25.78
C ARG A 7 -16.71 -41.20 -26.95
N ARG A 8 -17.74 -40.48 -27.40
CA ARG A 8 -17.63 -39.43 -28.43
C ARG A 8 -16.73 -38.34 -27.86
N ARG A 9 -15.46 -38.29 -28.26
CA ARG A 9 -14.52 -37.21 -27.88
C ARG A 9 -15.23 -35.89 -28.15
N ARG A 10 -15.45 -35.08 -27.10
CA ARG A 10 -15.73 -33.65 -27.29
C ARG A 10 -14.47 -33.10 -27.97
N GLY A 11 -14.63 -32.55 -29.16
CA GLY A 11 -13.54 -31.82 -29.81
C GLY A 11 -13.13 -30.63 -28.94
N ASN A 12 -11.89 -30.17 -29.10
CA ASN A 12 -11.42 -28.97 -28.44
C ASN A 12 -12.18 -27.77 -29.04
N ASN A 13 -13.30 -27.43 -28.42
CA ASN A 13 -14.11 -26.28 -28.79
C ASN A 13 -13.66 -25.13 -27.90
N ASP A 14 -12.59 -24.44 -28.32
CA ASP A 14 -12.08 -23.25 -27.64
C ASP A 14 -13.25 -22.34 -27.25
N GLY A 15 -13.25 -21.83 -26.01
CA GLY A 15 -14.44 -21.28 -25.33
C GLY A 15 -15.00 -19.97 -25.88
N ARG A 16 -14.70 -19.62 -27.13
CA ARG A 16 -15.24 -18.46 -27.83
C ARG A 16 -16.74 -18.70 -28.11
N PRO A 17 -17.64 -17.73 -27.80
CA PRO A 17 -19.03 -17.82 -28.20
C PRO A 17 -19.13 -17.86 -29.73
N ARG A 18 -20.20 -18.47 -30.26
CA ARG A 18 -20.47 -18.45 -31.70
C ARG A 18 -21.02 -17.09 -32.09
N SER A 19 -20.69 -16.65 -33.30
CA SER A 19 -21.33 -15.49 -33.92
C SER A 19 -22.83 -15.74 -34.15
N ILE A 20 -23.62 -14.68 -34.03
CA ILE A 20 -25.08 -14.69 -34.18
C ILE A 20 -25.37 -14.14 -35.58
N ASP A 21 -25.48 -15.01 -36.58
CA ASP A 21 -25.70 -14.58 -37.97
C ASP A 21 -27.09 -13.96 -38.15
N ALA A 22 -27.14 -12.64 -38.35
CA ALA A 22 -28.37 -11.91 -38.61
C ALA A 22 -29.10 -12.39 -39.87
N SER A 23 -28.35 -12.92 -40.85
CA SER A 23 -28.89 -13.52 -42.08
C SER A 23 -29.66 -14.82 -41.81
N GLU A 24 -29.29 -15.56 -40.75
CA GLU A 24 -30.00 -16.77 -40.30
C GLU A 24 -31.20 -16.42 -39.40
N TRP A 25 -31.05 -15.42 -38.53
CA TRP A 25 -32.05 -15.12 -37.49
C TRP A 25 -33.17 -14.17 -37.92
N MET A 26 -32.89 -13.14 -38.72
CA MET A 26 -33.93 -12.17 -39.11
C MET A 26 -35.08 -12.79 -39.92
N PRO A 27 -34.83 -13.67 -40.92
CA PRO A 27 -35.92 -14.38 -41.60
C PRO A 27 -36.75 -15.24 -40.65
N ARG A 28 -36.13 -15.94 -39.69
CA ARG A 28 -36.85 -16.78 -38.71
C ARG A 28 -37.73 -15.96 -37.77
N ILE A 29 -37.25 -14.81 -37.31
CA ILE A 29 -38.02 -13.91 -36.42
C ILE A 29 -39.27 -13.40 -37.14
N LEU A 30 -39.16 -13.14 -38.45
CA LEU A 30 -40.26 -12.73 -39.33
C LEU A 30 -41.23 -13.90 -39.62
N GLU A 31 -40.72 -15.06 -40.05
CA GLU A 31 -41.51 -16.28 -40.34
C GLU A 31 -42.34 -16.76 -39.15
N GLN A 32 -41.84 -16.58 -37.92
CA GLN A 32 -42.49 -17.02 -36.70
C GLN A 32 -43.44 -15.96 -36.10
N GLY A 33 -43.62 -14.82 -36.76
CA GLY A 33 -44.53 -13.75 -36.31
C GLY A 33 -44.14 -13.13 -34.96
N ILE A 34 -42.84 -13.14 -34.63
CA ILE A 34 -42.31 -12.59 -33.37
C ILE A 34 -42.23 -11.06 -33.43
N VAL A 35 -42.12 -10.51 -34.63
CA VAL A 35 -42.15 -9.06 -34.90
C VAL A 35 -43.13 -8.79 -36.03
N ASP A 36 -44.06 -7.86 -35.80
CA ASP A 36 -44.94 -7.34 -36.85
C ASP A 36 -44.16 -6.36 -37.75
N ALA A 37 -43.67 -6.89 -38.88
CA ALA A 37 -42.91 -6.17 -39.89
C ALA A 37 -43.30 -6.66 -41.29
N ALA A 38 -43.27 -5.76 -42.28
CA ALA A 38 -43.50 -6.06 -43.69
C ALA A 38 -42.21 -6.54 -44.40
N SER A 39 -41.05 -6.11 -43.89
CA SER A 39 -39.71 -6.52 -44.31
C SER A 39 -38.76 -6.54 -43.11
N LEU A 40 -37.73 -7.39 -43.15
CA LEU A 40 -36.67 -7.39 -42.14
C LEU A 40 -35.38 -7.96 -42.75
N GLU A 41 -34.39 -7.11 -42.97
CA GLU A 41 -33.09 -7.44 -43.56
C GLU A 41 -31.96 -7.35 -42.51
N ALA A 42 -30.92 -8.16 -42.66
CA ALA A 42 -29.76 -8.17 -41.78
C ALA A 42 -28.91 -6.90 -41.96
N TRP A 43 -28.61 -6.19 -40.87
CA TRP A 43 -27.88 -4.91 -40.91
C TRP A 43 -26.53 -5.00 -40.18
N ASN A 44 -25.53 -5.52 -40.89
CA ASN A 44 -24.19 -5.78 -40.36
C ASN A 44 -23.35 -4.50 -40.07
N GLU A 45 -23.77 -3.35 -40.58
CA GLU A 45 -23.06 -2.06 -40.41
C GLU A 45 -23.47 -1.31 -39.13
N ALA A 46 -24.33 -1.90 -38.28
CA ALA A 46 -24.88 -1.27 -37.08
C ALA A 46 -23.86 -0.92 -35.97
N GLY A 47 -22.58 -1.28 -36.13
CA GLY A 47 -21.53 -1.07 -35.12
C GLY A 47 -21.63 -1.97 -33.89
N VAL A 48 -22.47 -3.00 -33.95
CA VAL A 48 -22.68 -4.01 -32.89
C VAL A 48 -21.93 -5.29 -33.28
N PRO A 49 -21.09 -5.88 -32.40
CA PRO A 49 -20.44 -7.14 -32.72
C PRO A 49 -21.44 -8.30 -32.82
N ASP A 50 -21.27 -9.13 -33.85
CA ASP A 50 -22.04 -10.36 -34.13
C ASP A 50 -22.09 -11.36 -32.96
N ARG A 51 -21.11 -11.33 -32.06
CA ARG A 51 -21.08 -12.12 -30.80
C ARG A 51 -22.03 -11.61 -29.70
N ILE A 52 -22.61 -10.41 -29.84
CA ILE A 52 -23.46 -9.75 -28.83
C ILE A 52 -24.94 -9.83 -29.23
N ALA A 53 -25.27 -9.33 -30.43
CA ALA A 53 -26.62 -9.38 -30.98
C ALA A 53 -26.60 -9.35 -32.52
N ALA A 54 -27.51 -10.09 -33.13
CA ALA A 54 -27.88 -9.90 -34.53
C ALA A 54 -28.80 -8.69 -34.65
N ILE A 55 -28.46 -7.76 -35.54
CA ILE A 55 -29.27 -6.57 -35.83
C ILE A 55 -29.96 -6.72 -37.19
N GLY A 56 -31.25 -6.42 -37.24
CA GLY A 56 -32.04 -6.30 -38.46
C GLY A 56 -32.71 -4.93 -38.58
N ARG A 57 -33.00 -4.53 -39.82
CA ARG A 57 -33.68 -3.28 -40.17
C ARG A 57 -34.79 -3.56 -41.18
N GLY A 58 -35.90 -2.83 -41.07
CA GLY A 58 -37.04 -2.99 -41.97
C GLY A 58 -38.13 -1.94 -41.73
N GLU A 59 -39.35 -2.25 -42.16
CA GLU A 59 -40.53 -1.40 -41.99
C GLU A 59 -41.73 -2.21 -41.46
N ARG A 60 -42.55 -1.59 -40.61
CA ARG A 60 -43.85 -2.12 -40.16
C ARG A 60 -44.90 -2.04 -41.27
N ALA A 61 -46.00 -2.79 -41.11
CA ALA A 61 -47.13 -2.74 -42.05
C ALA A 61 -47.81 -1.35 -42.17
N ASP A 62 -47.55 -0.43 -41.24
CA ASP A 62 -48.00 0.97 -41.27
C ASP A 62 -46.94 1.95 -41.87
N GLY A 63 -45.78 1.44 -42.29
CA GLY A 63 -44.65 2.24 -42.79
C GLY A 63 -43.71 2.79 -41.71
N THR A 64 -43.91 2.46 -40.43
CA THR A 64 -42.97 2.85 -39.36
C THR A 64 -41.65 2.10 -39.52
N PRO A 65 -40.49 2.77 -39.60
CA PRO A 65 -39.21 2.09 -39.68
C PRO A 65 -38.91 1.35 -38.37
N ILE A 66 -38.43 0.12 -38.48
CA ILE A 66 -38.20 -0.79 -37.36
C ILE A 66 -36.77 -1.32 -37.35
N LEU A 67 -36.20 -1.37 -36.16
CA LEU A 67 -34.96 -2.08 -35.86
C LEU A 67 -35.30 -3.28 -34.97
N VAL A 68 -34.70 -4.43 -35.25
CA VAL A 68 -34.82 -5.64 -34.44
C VAL A 68 -33.43 -6.01 -33.94
N SER A 69 -33.30 -6.20 -32.63
CA SER A 69 -32.06 -6.69 -32.02
C SER A 69 -32.33 -8.03 -31.34
N PHE A 70 -31.58 -9.06 -31.73
CA PHE A 70 -31.74 -10.41 -31.22
C PHE A 70 -30.46 -10.96 -30.61
N SER A 71 -30.54 -11.48 -29.38
CA SER A 71 -29.49 -12.33 -28.81
C SER A 71 -30.10 -13.65 -28.31
N PRO A 72 -29.56 -14.81 -28.74
CA PRO A 72 -29.95 -16.11 -28.21
C PRO A 72 -29.33 -16.40 -26.82
N HIS A 73 -28.58 -15.45 -26.25
CA HIS A 73 -27.76 -15.65 -25.05
C HIS A 73 -28.09 -14.69 -23.91
N SER A 74 -28.39 -13.42 -24.19
CA SER A 74 -28.74 -12.43 -23.15
C SER A 74 -29.67 -11.33 -23.64
N ALA A 75 -30.79 -11.12 -22.93
CA ALA A 75 -31.67 -9.97 -23.17
C ALA A 75 -30.97 -8.62 -22.95
N THR A 76 -29.99 -8.56 -22.04
CA THR A 76 -29.18 -7.36 -21.80
C THR A 76 -28.25 -7.07 -22.98
N GLU A 77 -27.67 -8.10 -23.61
CA GLU A 77 -26.83 -7.94 -24.81
C GLU A 77 -27.67 -7.56 -26.04
N ALA A 78 -28.85 -8.15 -26.19
CA ALA A 78 -29.84 -7.71 -27.19
C ALA A 78 -30.26 -6.24 -26.98
N LEU A 79 -30.51 -5.83 -25.73
CA LEU A 79 -30.90 -4.45 -25.41
C LEU A 79 -29.77 -3.47 -25.73
N LEU A 80 -28.55 -3.71 -25.24
CA LEU A 80 -27.41 -2.82 -25.47
C LEU A 80 -27.05 -2.72 -26.96
N GLY A 81 -27.03 -3.83 -27.68
CA GLY A 81 -26.82 -3.84 -29.13
C GLY A 81 -27.92 -3.06 -29.87
N GLY A 82 -29.18 -3.26 -29.49
CA GLY A 82 -30.31 -2.56 -30.10
C GLY A 82 -30.28 -1.04 -29.90
N LEU A 83 -29.92 -0.59 -28.70
CA LEU A 83 -29.80 0.84 -28.38
C LEU A 83 -28.65 1.50 -29.14
N ALA A 84 -27.49 0.84 -29.23
CA ALA A 84 -26.36 1.34 -30.01
C ALA A 84 -26.63 1.34 -31.52
N ALA A 85 -27.33 0.32 -32.03
CA ALA A 85 -27.79 0.28 -33.42
C ALA A 85 -28.78 1.41 -33.72
N ALA A 86 -29.74 1.67 -32.83
CA ALA A 86 -30.70 2.77 -32.97
C ALA A 86 -30.03 4.15 -32.90
N ALA A 87 -29.03 4.34 -32.04
CA ALA A 87 -28.20 5.54 -32.04
C ALA A 87 -27.41 5.69 -33.36
N SER A 88 -26.85 4.60 -33.89
CA SER A 88 -26.10 4.62 -35.15
C SER A 88 -27.00 4.77 -36.39
N ALA A 89 -28.28 4.40 -36.32
CA ALA A 89 -29.23 4.43 -37.44
C ALA A 89 -29.70 5.84 -37.83
N GLY A 90 -29.55 6.82 -36.93
CA GLY A 90 -30.00 8.20 -37.14
C GLY A 90 -29.00 9.10 -37.88
N GLY A 91 -27.72 8.74 -37.92
CA GLY A 91 -26.65 9.60 -38.45
C GLY A 91 -26.50 10.88 -37.62
N ASP A 92 -26.58 12.05 -38.26
CA ASP A 92 -26.60 13.36 -37.57
C ASP A 92 -27.94 13.63 -36.84
N GLY A 93 -28.96 12.79 -37.06
CA GLY A 93 -30.27 12.86 -36.39
C GLY A 93 -30.49 11.71 -35.41
N ALA A 94 -31.61 11.74 -34.69
CA ALA A 94 -32.02 10.64 -33.82
C ALA A 94 -32.99 9.70 -34.56
N PHE A 95 -32.78 8.37 -34.48
CA PHE A 95 -33.67 7.39 -35.11
C PHE A 95 -35.10 7.50 -34.56
N ALA A 96 -36.06 7.78 -35.45
CA ALA A 96 -37.48 7.90 -35.14
C ALA A 96 -38.24 6.70 -35.75
N GLY A 97 -38.69 5.78 -34.90
CA GLY A 97 -39.27 4.50 -35.30
C GLY A 97 -39.52 3.59 -34.09
N ALA A 98 -39.43 2.28 -34.29
CA ALA A 98 -39.50 1.29 -33.22
C ALA A 98 -38.21 0.45 -33.13
N LEU A 99 -37.75 0.19 -31.91
CA LEU A 99 -36.71 -0.79 -31.59
C LEU A 99 -37.36 -1.97 -30.87
N VAL A 100 -37.36 -3.15 -31.49
CA VAL A 100 -37.84 -4.39 -30.85
C VAL A 100 -36.65 -5.23 -30.40
N VAL A 101 -36.59 -5.50 -29.10
CA VAL A 101 -35.51 -6.26 -28.47
C VAL A 101 -36.02 -7.67 -28.18
N VAL A 102 -35.49 -8.65 -28.91
CA VAL A 102 -35.93 -10.05 -28.87
C VAL A 102 -34.89 -10.92 -28.16
N ALA A 103 -35.34 -11.70 -27.18
CA ALA A 103 -34.49 -12.67 -26.48
C ALA A 103 -35.30 -13.91 -26.06
N PRO A 104 -34.69 -15.09 -25.89
CA PRO A 104 -35.41 -16.29 -25.47
C PRO A 104 -35.88 -16.23 -24.00
N GLN A 105 -35.20 -15.45 -23.16
CA GLN A 105 -35.50 -15.26 -21.74
C GLN A 105 -35.14 -13.83 -21.29
N TRP A 106 -35.97 -13.25 -20.43
CA TRP A 106 -35.75 -11.92 -19.83
C TRP A 106 -35.62 -12.05 -18.31
N PRO A 107 -34.39 -12.20 -17.76
CA PRO A 107 -34.19 -12.26 -16.31
C PRO A 107 -34.55 -10.93 -15.65
N ALA A 108 -34.95 -10.98 -14.37
CA ALA A 108 -35.36 -9.81 -13.60
C ALA A 108 -34.29 -8.69 -13.56
N ALA A 109 -33.01 -9.00 -13.79
CA ALA A 109 -31.95 -8.02 -13.93
C ALA A 109 -32.07 -7.22 -15.24
N ALA A 110 -32.14 -7.90 -16.39
CA ALA A 110 -32.38 -7.29 -17.71
C ALA A 110 -33.68 -6.47 -17.73
N ARG A 111 -34.76 -7.00 -17.13
CA ARG A 111 -36.06 -6.30 -17.03
C ARG A 111 -35.99 -4.99 -16.23
N ARG A 112 -35.07 -4.85 -15.27
CA ARG A 112 -34.89 -3.57 -14.54
C ARG A 112 -34.25 -2.48 -15.41
N LEU A 113 -33.47 -2.86 -16.42
CA LEU A 113 -32.79 -1.91 -17.32
C LEU A 113 -33.80 -1.12 -18.18
N LEU A 114 -34.90 -1.76 -18.58
CA LEU A 114 -36.03 -1.11 -19.25
C LEU A 114 -36.58 0.07 -18.41
N GLY A 115 -36.58 -0.08 -17.08
CA GLY A 115 -37.00 0.96 -16.14
C GLY A 115 -36.02 2.13 -15.95
N TRP A 116 -34.87 2.13 -16.64
CA TRP A 116 -33.91 3.25 -16.69
C TRP A 116 -33.71 3.81 -18.10
N LEU A 117 -34.52 3.40 -19.09
CA LEU A 117 -34.45 4.00 -20.42
C LEU A 117 -34.92 5.46 -20.40
N GLY A 118 -34.28 6.27 -21.23
CA GLY A 118 -34.57 7.69 -21.39
C GLY A 118 -35.90 7.95 -22.09
N ARG A 119 -36.11 9.22 -22.48
CA ARG A 119 -37.09 9.54 -23.52
C ARG A 119 -36.34 9.42 -24.85
N THR A 120 -36.31 8.23 -25.41
CA THR A 120 -35.78 7.96 -26.74
C THR A 120 -36.68 8.56 -27.82
N SER A 121 -36.11 8.86 -28.99
CA SER A 121 -36.85 9.29 -30.20
C SER A 121 -37.65 8.17 -30.88
N HIS A 122 -37.40 6.93 -30.46
CA HIS A 122 -38.05 5.70 -30.90
C HIS A 122 -38.68 4.98 -29.71
N GLY A 123 -39.75 4.21 -29.96
CA GLY A 123 -40.29 3.28 -28.96
C GLY A 123 -39.32 2.10 -28.75
N VAL A 124 -39.25 1.58 -27.53
CA VAL A 124 -38.50 0.36 -27.21
C VAL A 124 -39.48 -0.71 -26.73
N GLU A 125 -39.58 -1.81 -27.47
CA GLU A 125 -40.48 -2.92 -27.21
C GLU A 125 -39.65 -4.16 -26.83
N ALA A 126 -39.79 -4.64 -25.60
CA ALA A 126 -39.09 -5.83 -25.12
C ALA A 126 -39.94 -7.10 -25.34
N VAL A 127 -39.38 -8.10 -26.01
CA VAL A 127 -40.07 -9.34 -26.39
C VAL A 127 -39.30 -10.56 -25.91
N ALA A 128 -39.96 -11.43 -25.15
CA ALA A 128 -39.53 -12.80 -24.93
C ALA A 128 -40.09 -13.70 -26.03
N ALA A 129 -39.23 -14.52 -26.63
CA ALA A 129 -39.61 -15.51 -27.64
C ALA A 129 -39.02 -16.90 -27.32
N PRO A 130 -39.56 -17.61 -26.31
CA PRO A 130 -39.06 -18.93 -25.92
C PRO A 130 -39.14 -19.92 -27.08
N ILE A 131 -38.01 -20.58 -27.38
CA ILE A 131 -37.87 -21.59 -28.46
C ILE A 131 -38.08 -20.99 -29.89
N LEU A 132 -38.35 -19.69 -30.01
CA LEU A 132 -38.67 -19.00 -31.28
C LEU A 132 -39.81 -19.69 -32.07
N ALA A 133 -40.80 -20.26 -31.38
CA ALA A 133 -41.87 -21.06 -31.99
C ALA A 133 -43.28 -20.79 -31.44
N ASN A 134 -43.40 -19.97 -30.37
CA ASN A 134 -44.65 -19.75 -29.63
C ASN A 134 -45.01 -18.25 -29.52
N GLY A 135 -44.80 -17.50 -30.59
CA GLY A 135 -45.15 -16.08 -30.70
C GLY A 135 -44.32 -15.13 -29.82
N ALA A 136 -44.74 -13.86 -29.80
CA ALA A 136 -44.15 -12.80 -29.00
C ALA A 136 -44.84 -12.67 -27.63
N ILE A 137 -44.06 -12.69 -26.55
CA ILE A 137 -44.52 -12.34 -25.21
C ILE A 137 -43.94 -10.95 -24.87
N PRO A 138 -44.75 -9.88 -24.74
CA PRO A 138 -44.26 -8.57 -24.34
C PRO A 138 -43.76 -8.58 -22.90
N ILE A 139 -42.69 -7.82 -22.62
CA ILE A 139 -42.00 -7.80 -21.33
C ILE A 139 -41.99 -6.40 -20.73
N ASP A 140 -42.80 -6.21 -19.69
CA ASP A 140 -42.76 -4.99 -18.87
C ASP A 140 -41.47 -4.86 -18.06
N ALA A 141 -41.13 -3.63 -17.67
CA ALA A 141 -40.04 -3.35 -16.74
C ALA A 141 -40.30 -3.95 -15.35
N GLU A 142 -39.25 -4.48 -14.71
CA GLU A 142 -39.33 -5.06 -13.36
C GLU A 142 -39.13 -3.96 -12.28
N PRO A 143 -39.92 -3.95 -11.20
CA PRO A 143 -39.72 -3.01 -10.09
C PRO A 143 -38.35 -3.18 -9.41
N ARG A 144 -37.91 -2.12 -8.69
CA ARG A 144 -36.69 -2.16 -7.88
C ARG A 144 -36.89 -3.11 -6.68
N PRO A 145 -35.91 -3.96 -6.32
CA PRO A 145 -36.03 -4.83 -5.16
C PRO A 145 -36.05 -4.01 -3.86
N GLY A 146 -36.81 -4.48 -2.87
CA GLY A 146 -36.68 -4.02 -1.48
C GLY A 146 -35.49 -4.70 -0.80
N VAL A 147 -34.82 -4.00 0.12
CA VAL A 147 -33.65 -4.53 0.84
C VAL A 147 -34.02 -5.04 2.24
N LEU A 148 -33.56 -6.25 2.55
CA LEU A 148 -33.43 -6.75 3.92
C LEU A 148 -31.96 -6.61 4.32
N GLY A 149 -31.59 -5.39 4.73
CA GLY A 149 -30.25 -5.12 5.24
C GLY A 149 -30.06 -5.77 6.60
N THR A 150 -28.92 -6.42 6.82
CA THR A 150 -28.58 -7.00 8.12
C THR A 150 -27.20 -6.51 8.57
N SER A 151 -27.00 -6.29 9.87
CA SER A 151 -25.67 -5.99 10.44
C SER A 151 -24.92 -7.24 10.87
N ALA A 152 -23.62 -7.11 11.14
CA ALA A 152 -22.83 -8.20 11.72
C ALA A 152 -23.41 -8.66 13.07
N ASP A 153 -23.92 -7.73 13.89
CA ASP A 153 -24.60 -8.05 15.16
C ASP A 153 -25.92 -8.80 14.94
N GLN A 154 -26.66 -8.49 13.88
CA GLN A 154 -27.91 -9.18 13.53
C GLN A 154 -27.69 -10.55 12.86
N LEU A 155 -26.51 -10.81 12.31
CA LEU A 155 -26.06 -12.17 12.00
C LEU A 155 -25.67 -12.89 13.29
N ALA A 156 -24.78 -12.30 14.10
CA ALA A 156 -24.32 -12.87 15.37
C ALA A 156 -25.49 -13.25 16.29
N ALA A 157 -26.52 -12.40 16.42
CA ALA A 157 -27.70 -12.62 17.24
C ALA A 157 -28.50 -13.90 16.90
N ARG A 158 -28.30 -14.49 15.71
CA ARG A 158 -28.95 -15.76 15.30
C ARG A 158 -28.28 -17.00 15.91
N LEU A 159 -27.01 -16.89 16.35
CA LEU A 159 -26.30 -18.00 17.00
C LEU A 159 -26.80 -18.17 18.45
N PRO A 160 -27.21 -19.37 18.88
CA PRO A 160 -27.82 -19.57 20.20
C PRO A 160 -26.81 -19.49 21.34
N GLY A 161 -25.59 -19.99 21.15
CA GLY A 161 -24.53 -19.98 22.15
C GLY A 161 -23.87 -18.60 22.31
N ALA A 162 -23.73 -18.12 23.55
CA ALA A 162 -23.05 -16.86 23.85
C ALA A 162 -21.57 -16.87 23.41
N GLU A 163 -20.89 -18.02 23.51
CA GLU A 163 -19.55 -18.20 22.97
C GLU A 163 -19.53 -18.12 21.44
N SER A 164 -20.44 -18.82 20.73
CA SER A 164 -20.56 -18.74 19.27
C SER A 164 -20.76 -17.29 18.81
N ARG A 165 -21.57 -16.49 19.53
CA ARG A 165 -21.76 -15.06 19.26
C ARG A 165 -20.47 -14.26 19.42
N ALA A 166 -19.76 -14.45 20.53
CA ALA A 166 -18.49 -13.77 20.78
C ALA A 166 -17.39 -14.18 19.77
N ALA A 167 -17.36 -15.45 19.37
CA ALA A 167 -16.44 -15.97 18.36
C ALA A 167 -16.74 -15.39 16.97
N PHE A 168 -18.01 -15.36 16.54
CA PHE A 168 -18.44 -14.71 15.30
C PHE A 168 -18.07 -13.21 15.29
N ALA A 169 -18.40 -12.47 16.36
CA ALA A 169 -18.12 -11.04 16.45
C ALA A 169 -16.62 -10.72 16.38
N ARG A 170 -15.77 -11.43 17.15
CA ARG A 170 -14.30 -11.28 17.07
C ARG A 170 -13.76 -11.62 15.68
N THR A 171 -14.35 -12.59 15.00
CA THR A 171 -13.94 -12.97 13.64
C THR A 171 -14.34 -11.90 12.63
N ALA A 172 -15.53 -11.30 12.76
CA ALA A 172 -15.95 -10.16 11.94
C ALA A 172 -14.95 -9.00 12.06
N THR A 173 -14.61 -8.58 13.29
CA THR A 173 -13.62 -7.51 13.53
C THR A 173 -12.22 -7.89 13.03
N ALA A 174 -11.83 -9.17 13.10
CA ALA A 174 -10.55 -9.60 12.55
C ALA A 174 -10.52 -9.60 11.01
N LEU A 175 -11.62 -9.96 10.35
CA LEU A 175 -11.77 -9.82 8.89
C LEU A 175 -11.79 -8.34 8.48
N GLU A 176 -12.40 -7.44 9.27
CA GLU A 176 -12.33 -5.99 9.07
C GLU A 176 -10.90 -5.46 9.21
N GLY A 177 -10.13 -5.97 10.17
CA GLY A 177 -8.70 -5.67 10.33
C GLY A 177 -7.85 -6.16 9.15
N LEU A 178 -8.09 -7.38 8.67
CA LEU A 178 -7.43 -7.93 7.47
C LEU A 178 -7.82 -7.15 6.20
N ALA A 179 -9.06 -6.70 6.09
CA ALA A 179 -9.51 -5.82 5.02
C ALA A 179 -8.73 -4.49 5.06
N ALA A 180 -8.75 -3.76 6.18
CA ALA A 180 -8.04 -2.49 6.32
C ALA A 180 -6.53 -2.62 6.01
N LYS A 181 -5.89 -3.69 6.49
CA LYS A 181 -4.47 -4.02 6.30
C LYS A 181 -4.07 -4.31 4.84
N HIS A 182 -5.00 -4.76 4.01
CA HIS A 182 -4.72 -5.25 2.65
C HIS A 182 -5.50 -4.51 1.54
N GLY A 183 -6.14 -3.38 1.85
CA GLY A 183 -6.99 -2.66 0.90
C GLY A 183 -8.23 -3.46 0.50
N GLY A 184 -8.75 -4.27 1.43
CA GLY A 184 -9.95 -5.09 1.31
C GLY A 184 -11.24 -4.40 1.77
N CYS A 185 -12.35 -5.15 1.78
CA CYS A 185 -13.54 -4.82 2.56
C CYS A 185 -14.12 -6.08 3.24
N VAL A 186 -15.00 -5.87 4.22
CA VAL A 186 -15.96 -6.89 4.67
C VAL A 186 -17.35 -6.43 4.25
N ARG A 187 -18.08 -7.30 3.55
CA ARG A 187 -19.45 -7.05 3.10
C ARG A 187 -20.43 -8.04 3.75
N ILE A 188 -21.66 -7.60 3.97
CA ILE A 188 -22.66 -8.33 4.76
C ILE A 188 -23.74 -8.88 3.84
N GLY A 189 -23.82 -10.21 3.73
CA GLY A 189 -24.91 -10.93 3.08
C GLY A 189 -26.07 -11.23 4.04
N VAL A 190 -27.12 -11.86 3.53
CA VAL A 190 -28.33 -12.18 4.31
C VAL A 190 -28.04 -13.19 5.45
N ASP A 191 -27.03 -14.04 5.27
CA ASP A 191 -26.69 -15.20 6.11
C ASP A 191 -25.19 -15.32 6.48
N ARG A 192 -24.34 -14.44 5.94
CA ARG A 192 -22.86 -14.52 6.05
C ARG A 192 -22.17 -13.17 5.93
N LEU A 193 -20.94 -13.09 6.45
CA LEU A 193 -19.99 -12.02 6.15
C LEU A 193 -18.99 -12.52 5.09
N GLU A 194 -18.51 -11.64 4.21
CA GLU A 194 -17.54 -11.99 3.17
C GLU A 194 -16.37 -11.00 3.18
N LEU A 195 -15.13 -11.51 3.31
CA LEU A 195 -13.89 -10.74 3.14
C LEU A 195 -13.55 -10.70 1.65
N VAL A 196 -13.41 -9.49 1.10
CA VAL A 196 -13.04 -9.23 -0.29
C VAL A 196 -11.73 -8.46 -0.34
N VAL A 197 -10.80 -8.87 -1.21
CA VAL A 197 -9.55 -8.15 -1.47
C VAL A 197 -9.25 -8.24 -2.96
N LEU A 198 -8.85 -7.13 -3.60
CA LEU A 198 -8.67 -7.03 -5.06
C LEU A 198 -9.88 -7.57 -5.85
N ALA A 199 -11.08 -7.09 -5.50
CA ALA A 199 -12.38 -7.51 -6.04
C ALA A 199 -12.77 -8.99 -5.89
N ARG A 200 -11.92 -9.82 -5.26
CA ARG A 200 -12.14 -11.25 -5.11
C ARG A 200 -12.52 -11.61 -3.69
N ARG A 201 -13.56 -12.42 -3.52
CA ARG A 201 -13.92 -13.04 -2.24
C ARG A 201 -12.78 -13.97 -1.81
N ILE A 202 -12.22 -13.70 -0.63
CA ILE A 202 -11.06 -14.39 -0.06
C ILE A 202 -11.50 -15.43 0.97
N ALA A 203 -12.46 -15.05 1.81
CA ALA A 203 -13.10 -15.92 2.79
C ALA A 203 -14.55 -15.49 3.03
N GLU A 204 -15.38 -16.42 3.50
CA GLU A 204 -16.73 -16.14 4.02
C GLU A 204 -16.88 -16.71 5.45
N LEU A 205 -17.58 -15.97 6.31
CA LEU A 205 -17.97 -16.39 7.65
C LEU A 205 -19.48 -16.61 7.66
N ARG A 206 -19.91 -17.86 7.58
CA ARG A 206 -21.34 -18.25 7.56
C ARG A 206 -21.78 -18.87 8.88
N ILE A 207 -23.10 -18.89 9.10
CA ILE A 207 -23.74 -19.55 10.23
C ILE A 207 -24.26 -20.90 9.76
N GLU A 208 -23.85 -21.98 10.44
CA GLU A 208 -24.27 -23.35 10.12
C GLU A 208 -24.61 -24.06 11.44
N GLY A 209 -25.91 -24.30 11.67
CA GLY A 209 -26.42 -24.82 12.94
C GLY A 209 -26.18 -23.87 14.12
N ASP A 210 -25.51 -24.35 15.17
CA ASP A 210 -25.16 -23.61 16.39
C ASP A 210 -23.82 -22.84 16.30
N ARG A 211 -23.13 -22.93 15.14
CA ARG A 211 -21.73 -22.53 14.95
C ARG A 211 -21.54 -21.52 13.83
N ALA A 212 -20.43 -20.79 13.94
CA ALA A 212 -19.88 -20.00 12.86
C ALA A 212 -18.78 -20.80 12.15
N LEU A 213 -18.80 -20.82 10.82
CA LEU A 213 -17.78 -21.48 9.99
C LEU A 213 -17.09 -20.43 9.10
N LEU A 214 -15.76 -20.41 9.15
CA LEU A 214 -14.92 -19.61 8.26
C LEU A 214 -14.49 -20.50 7.08
N GLU A 215 -15.04 -20.26 5.89
CA GLU A 215 -14.57 -20.90 4.66
C GLU A 215 -13.60 -19.97 3.94
N THR A 216 -12.34 -20.41 3.82
CA THR A 216 -11.32 -19.72 3.02
C THR A 216 -11.33 -20.27 1.60
N GLN A 217 -11.24 -19.40 0.61
CA GLN A 217 -11.36 -19.73 -0.82
C GLN A 217 -10.02 -19.60 -1.60
N ILE A 218 -8.97 -19.07 -0.97
CA ILE A 218 -7.64 -18.92 -1.57
C ILE A 218 -6.70 -20.06 -1.14
N GLY A 219 -5.85 -20.53 -2.05
CA GLY A 219 -4.94 -21.66 -1.79
C GLY A 219 -5.60 -23.05 -1.74
N GLY A 220 -6.92 -23.12 -1.95
CA GLY A 220 -7.78 -24.29 -1.79
C GLY A 220 -9.01 -23.91 -0.98
N ARG A 221 -10.14 -24.63 -1.14
CA ARG A 221 -11.29 -24.44 -0.25
C ARG A 221 -11.04 -25.16 1.07
N SER A 222 -11.06 -24.42 2.18
CA SER A 222 -10.93 -24.97 3.53
C SER A 222 -11.93 -24.32 4.47
N THR A 223 -12.84 -25.12 5.03
CA THR A 223 -13.84 -24.68 6.01
C THR A 223 -13.33 -25.01 7.43
N THR A 224 -13.29 -24.01 8.30
CA THR A 224 -12.81 -24.14 9.68
C THR A 224 -13.89 -23.67 10.66
N PRO A 225 -14.29 -24.49 11.65
CA PRO A 225 -15.23 -24.05 12.68
C PRO A 225 -14.55 -23.02 13.58
N VAL A 226 -15.25 -21.91 13.83
CA VAL A 226 -14.69 -20.79 14.59
C VAL A 226 -14.88 -21.01 16.09
N SER A 227 -13.79 -21.39 16.77
CA SER A 227 -13.73 -21.50 18.24
C SER A 227 -13.00 -20.31 18.86
N SER A 228 -13.11 -20.13 20.18
CA SER A 228 -12.28 -19.14 20.90
C SER A 228 -10.79 -19.49 20.96
N ALA A 229 -10.41 -20.75 20.74
CA ALA A 229 -9.03 -21.23 20.83
C ALA A 229 -8.29 -21.19 19.48
N ASP A 230 -8.98 -21.55 18.40
CA ASP A 230 -8.37 -21.78 17.08
C ASP A 230 -8.37 -20.54 16.18
N LEU A 231 -9.15 -19.50 16.55
CA LEU A 231 -9.36 -18.29 15.76
C LEU A 231 -8.05 -17.60 15.31
N ALA A 232 -7.07 -17.48 16.22
CA ALA A 232 -5.79 -16.85 15.88
C ALA A 232 -5.05 -17.61 14.77
N ALA A 233 -4.92 -18.94 14.91
CA ALA A 233 -4.24 -19.78 13.91
C ALA A 233 -4.98 -19.81 12.56
N ALA A 234 -6.32 -19.75 12.56
CA ALA A 234 -7.11 -19.64 11.34
C ALA A 234 -6.89 -18.31 10.61
N LEU A 235 -6.84 -17.19 11.36
CA LEU A 235 -6.57 -15.85 10.81
C LEU A 235 -5.13 -15.69 10.32
N ASP A 236 -4.15 -16.21 11.06
CA ASP A 236 -2.73 -16.22 10.64
C ASP A 236 -2.54 -17.04 9.36
N GLY A 237 -3.24 -18.19 9.25
CA GLY A 237 -3.26 -19.00 8.04
C GLY A 237 -3.86 -18.26 6.84
N LEU A 238 -5.00 -17.62 7.04
CA LEU A 238 -5.70 -16.77 6.05
C LEU A 238 -4.82 -15.61 5.59
N GLU A 239 -4.20 -14.86 6.51
CA GLU A 239 -3.28 -13.76 6.16
C GLU A 239 -2.02 -14.30 5.45
N GLY A 240 -1.47 -15.42 5.90
CA GLY A 240 -0.33 -16.09 5.27
C GLY A 240 -0.62 -16.58 3.85
N GLN A 241 -1.87 -16.93 3.52
CA GLN A 241 -2.30 -17.20 2.15
C GLN A 241 -2.54 -15.89 1.36
N LEU A 242 -3.17 -14.89 1.96
CA LEU A 242 -3.48 -13.61 1.33
C LEU A 242 -2.20 -12.86 0.93
N ARG A 243 -1.21 -12.78 1.82
CA ARG A 243 0.13 -12.24 1.51
C ARG A 243 0.79 -12.96 0.34
N ARG A 244 0.62 -14.28 0.21
CA ARG A 244 1.14 -15.04 -0.95
C ARG A 244 0.39 -14.67 -2.24
N ARG A 245 -0.95 -14.54 -2.21
CA ARG A 245 -1.75 -14.08 -3.36
C ARG A 245 -1.35 -12.68 -3.82
N LEU A 246 -1.22 -11.72 -2.90
CA LEU A 246 -0.93 -10.31 -3.21
C LEU A 246 0.48 -10.09 -3.78
N ASN A 247 1.40 -11.04 -3.56
CA ASN A 247 2.74 -11.05 -4.16
C ASN A 247 2.82 -11.88 -5.46
N ASP A 248 1.75 -12.55 -5.90
CA ASP A 248 1.71 -13.20 -7.21
C ASP A 248 1.75 -12.13 -8.30
N ARG A 249 2.75 -12.24 -9.19
CA ARG A 249 2.94 -11.34 -10.32
C ARG A 249 1.67 -11.20 -11.18
N LYS A 250 0.95 -12.30 -11.42
CA LYS A 250 -0.27 -12.33 -12.24
C LYS A 250 -1.43 -11.57 -11.59
N VAL A 251 -1.56 -11.66 -10.26
CA VAL A 251 -2.56 -10.91 -9.49
C VAL A 251 -2.20 -9.42 -9.46
N ARG A 252 -0.91 -9.10 -9.27
CA ARG A 252 -0.42 -7.72 -9.19
C ARG A 252 -0.52 -6.95 -10.51
N GLU A 253 -0.17 -7.59 -11.63
CA GLU A 253 -0.08 -6.93 -12.93
C GLU A 253 -1.38 -6.99 -13.75
N GLY A 254 -2.18 -8.05 -13.64
CA GLY A 254 -3.47 -8.17 -14.35
C GLY A 254 -4.64 -7.45 -13.68
N GLU A 255 -5.85 -7.65 -14.23
CA GLU A 255 -7.10 -6.99 -13.84
C GLU A 255 -7.33 -6.84 -12.31
N GLU A 256 -7.16 -7.91 -11.50
CA GLU A 256 -7.35 -7.82 -10.03
C GLU A 256 -6.50 -6.72 -9.38
N GLY A 257 -5.23 -6.61 -9.78
CA GLY A 257 -4.29 -5.60 -9.31
C GLY A 257 -4.58 -4.20 -9.86
N LEU A 258 -4.98 -4.09 -11.13
CA LEU A 258 -5.44 -2.82 -11.74
C LEU A 258 -6.65 -2.26 -10.98
N ARG A 259 -7.64 -3.10 -10.71
CA ARG A 259 -8.86 -2.76 -9.97
C ARG A 259 -8.54 -2.29 -8.56
N GLY A 260 -7.69 -3.03 -7.85
CA GLY A 260 -7.18 -2.62 -6.54
C GLY A 260 -6.47 -1.27 -6.55
N ARG A 261 -5.61 -0.99 -7.54
CA ARG A 261 -4.91 0.30 -7.68
C ARG A 261 -5.89 1.45 -7.89
N VAL A 262 -6.80 1.36 -8.87
CA VAL A 262 -7.74 2.45 -9.19
C VAL A 262 -8.70 2.73 -8.02
N VAL A 263 -9.28 1.69 -7.43
CA VAL A 263 -10.15 1.83 -6.25
C VAL A 263 -9.39 2.46 -5.07
N SER A 264 -8.15 2.01 -4.83
CA SER A 264 -7.28 2.58 -3.78
C SER A 264 -6.83 4.00 -4.08
N GLN A 265 -6.85 4.46 -5.34
CA GLN A 265 -6.55 5.84 -5.74
C GLN A 265 -7.77 6.73 -5.53
N LEU A 266 -8.95 6.31 -6.01
CA LEU A 266 -10.21 7.02 -5.81
C LEU A 266 -10.59 7.15 -4.32
N ALA A 267 -10.20 6.18 -3.48
CA ALA A 267 -10.40 6.25 -2.03
C ALA A 267 -9.45 7.24 -1.30
N THR A 268 -8.32 7.61 -1.92
CA THR A 268 -7.36 8.57 -1.35
C THR A 268 -7.35 9.94 -2.04
N GLY A 269 -7.98 10.04 -3.21
CA GLY A 269 -8.18 11.31 -3.91
C GLY A 269 -9.38 12.08 -3.37
N ALA A 270 -9.44 13.39 -3.67
CA ALA A 270 -10.51 14.27 -3.23
C ALA A 270 -11.85 14.08 -3.99
N GLU A 271 -11.89 13.21 -5.00
CA GLU A 271 -13.05 13.05 -5.90
C GLU A 271 -14.26 12.37 -5.24
N LEU A 272 -14.04 11.26 -4.51
CA LEU A 272 -15.09 10.40 -3.98
C LEU A 272 -14.99 10.26 -2.46
N ARG A 273 -15.86 10.98 -1.75
CA ARG A 273 -16.02 10.91 -0.30
C ARG A 273 -16.56 9.53 0.10
N ASP A 274 -15.96 8.96 1.14
CA ASP A 274 -16.44 7.76 1.85
C ASP A 274 -16.63 6.52 0.95
N LEU A 275 -15.76 6.34 -0.06
CA LEU A 275 -15.79 5.27 -1.04
C LEU A 275 -15.82 3.88 -0.38
N ARG A 276 -16.88 3.09 -0.64
CA ARG A 276 -17.06 1.71 -0.21
C ARG A 276 -16.64 0.74 -1.32
N PRO A 277 -15.49 0.06 -1.23
CA PRO A 277 -15.08 -0.92 -2.25
C PRO A 277 -15.89 -2.22 -2.17
N TRP A 278 -16.14 -2.84 -3.32
CA TRP A 278 -16.81 -4.15 -3.52
C TRP A 278 -18.09 -4.37 -2.67
N PRO A 279 -19.12 -3.52 -2.85
CA PRO A 279 -20.29 -3.47 -1.97
C PRO A 279 -21.31 -4.60 -2.18
N MET A 280 -21.12 -5.49 -3.16
CA MET A 280 -22.15 -6.46 -3.59
C MET A 280 -21.92 -7.85 -2.98
N PRO A 281 -22.70 -8.30 -1.97
CA PRO A 281 -22.51 -9.62 -1.39
C PRO A 281 -22.85 -10.76 -2.36
N GLY A 282 -22.12 -11.87 -2.25
CA GLY A 282 -22.43 -13.16 -2.88
C GLY A 282 -21.82 -13.45 -4.25
N ALA A 283 -21.13 -12.51 -4.90
CA ALA A 283 -20.45 -12.75 -6.18
C ALA A 283 -18.96 -13.11 -5.99
N ASP A 284 -18.47 -14.07 -6.79
CA ASP A 284 -17.04 -14.38 -6.93
C ASP A 284 -16.47 -13.59 -8.11
N LEU A 285 -15.54 -12.66 -7.82
CA LEU A 285 -15.18 -11.50 -8.64
C LEU A 285 -16.35 -10.52 -8.78
N ASP A 286 -16.31 -9.45 -7.99
CA ASP A 286 -17.37 -8.46 -7.98
C ASP A 286 -17.51 -7.75 -9.34
N THR A 287 -18.72 -7.32 -9.66
CA THR A 287 -18.96 -6.54 -10.89
C THR A 287 -18.87 -5.04 -10.63
N ILE A 288 -19.15 -4.59 -9.40
CA ILE A 288 -19.01 -3.20 -8.97
C ILE A 288 -17.74 -3.09 -8.11
N ASP A 289 -16.88 -2.12 -8.42
CA ASP A 289 -15.56 -1.99 -7.79
C ASP A 289 -15.57 -1.10 -6.56
N GLY A 290 -16.40 -0.06 -6.56
CA GLY A 290 -16.66 0.75 -5.38
C GLY A 290 -17.83 1.69 -5.57
N VAL A 291 -18.37 2.20 -4.46
CA VAL A 291 -19.51 3.14 -4.46
C VAL A 291 -19.23 4.24 -3.47
N GLY A 292 -19.15 5.49 -3.94
CA GLY A 292 -18.76 6.67 -3.16
C GLY A 292 -19.69 7.85 -3.41
N ILE A 293 -19.39 8.99 -2.77
CA ILE A 293 -20.18 10.23 -2.89
C ILE A 293 -19.31 11.35 -3.49
N ASN A 294 -19.77 12.00 -4.56
CA ASN A 294 -19.04 13.15 -5.14
C ASN A 294 -19.21 14.45 -4.32
N ALA A 295 -18.67 15.56 -4.83
CA ALA A 295 -18.79 16.88 -4.21
C ALA A 295 -20.26 17.35 -4.11
N GLU A 296 -21.06 17.04 -5.13
CA GLU A 296 -22.48 17.41 -5.26
C GLU A 296 -23.38 16.64 -4.29
N GLY A 297 -22.87 15.51 -3.76
CA GLY A 297 -23.58 14.58 -2.88
C GLY A 297 -24.24 13.40 -3.59
N GLU A 298 -24.06 13.25 -4.91
CA GLU A 298 -24.58 12.14 -5.70
C GLU A 298 -23.77 10.85 -5.48
N VAL A 299 -24.44 9.71 -5.63
CA VAL A 299 -23.79 8.40 -5.51
C VAL A 299 -23.08 8.06 -6.82
N VAL A 300 -21.77 7.84 -6.77
CA VAL A 300 -20.97 7.41 -7.92
C VAL A 300 -20.65 5.92 -7.76
N VAL A 301 -21.04 5.13 -8.76
CA VAL A 301 -20.81 3.69 -8.84
C VAL A 301 -19.66 3.42 -9.80
N VAL A 302 -18.55 2.91 -9.27
CA VAL A 302 -17.29 2.68 -9.99
C VAL A 302 -17.24 1.24 -10.50
N ALA A 303 -16.81 1.06 -11.75
CA ALA A 303 -16.46 -0.24 -12.32
C ALA A 303 -15.14 -0.12 -13.10
N VAL A 304 -14.18 -1.02 -12.83
CA VAL A 304 -12.81 -0.94 -13.36
C VAL A 304 -12.43 -2.23 -14.09
N ARG A 305 -11.93 -2.17 -15.32
CA ARG A 305 -11.50 -3.35 -16.10
C ARG A 305 -10.16 -3.13 -16.80
N GLU A 306 -9.54 -4.20 -17.27
CA GLU A 306 -8.41 -4.14 -18.21
C GLU A 306 -8.95 -3.74 -19.60
N GLU A 307 -9.84 -4.58 -20.14
CA GLU A 307 -10.74 -4.25 -21.25
C GLU A 307 -12.19 -4.18 -20.77
N PHE A 308 -12.85 -3.04 -21.04
CA PHE A 308 -14.29 -2.88 -20.86
C PHE A 308 -15.02 -3.26 -22.16
N ASP A 309 -15.83 -4.31 -22.12
CA ASP A 309 -16.64 -4.77 -23.25
C ASP A 309 -18.15 -4.78 -22.96
N TRP A 310 -18.92 -5.23 -23.94
CA TRP A 310 -20.39 -5.25 -23.91
C TRP A 310 -20.96 -6.15 -22.81
N THR A 311 -20.33 -7.30 -22.57
CA THR A 311 -20.75 -8.25 -21.52
C THR A 311 -20.37 -7.71 -20.13
N ALA A 312 -19.22 -7.04 -20.00
CA ALA A 312 -18.84 -6.33 -18.77
C ALA A 312 -19.82 -5.19 -18.45
N LEU A 313 -20.20 -4.38 -19.45
CA LEU A 313 -21.18 -3.31 -19.30
C LEU A 313 -22.56 -3.83 -18.91
N GLY A 314 -23.05 -4.88 -19.59
CA GLY A 314 -24.33 -5.52 -19.26
C GLY A 314 -24.40 -5.97 -17.80
N ARG A 315 -23.35 -6.64 -17.31
CA ARG A 315 -23.27 -7.06 -15.89
C ARG A 315 -23.28 -5.87 -14.93
N VAL A 316 -22.55 -4.79 -15.23
CA VAL A 316 -22.51 -3.58 -14.38
C VAL A 316 -23.90 -2.96 -14.25
N LEU A 317 -24.61 -2.81 -15.37
CA LEU A 317 -25.98 -2.31 -15.39
C LEU A 317 -26.93 -3.25 -14.62
N GLU A 318 -26.84 -4.57 -14.80
CA GLU A 318 -27.67 -5.54 -14.07
C GLU A 318 -27.53 -5.45 -12.53
N ASN A 319 -26.34 -5.08 -12.03
CA ASN A 319 -26.02 -4.95 -10.61
C ASN A 319 -26.41 -3.60 -9.99
N LEU A 320 -26.58 -2.53 -10.78
CA LEU A 320 -27.06 -1.22 -10.29
C LEU A 320 -28.44 -1.28 -9.61
N GLY A 321 -29.28 -2.26 -9.98
CA GLY A 321 -30.64 -2.40 -9.44
C GLY A 321 -30.68 -2.94 -8.00
N PRO A 322 -30.01 -4.07 -7.72
CA PRO A 322 -29.76 -4.55 -6.35
C PRO A 322 -28.94 -3.59 -5.48
N LEU A 323 -28.06 -2.78 -6.08
CA LEU A 323 -27.16 -1.87 -5.36
C LEU A 323 -27.88 -0.64 -4.77
N ALA A 324 -28.76 0.02 -5.54
CA ALA A 324 -29.35 1.29 -5.10
C ALA A 324 -30.08 1.23 -3.74
N PRO A 325 -30.80 0.15 -3.37
CA PRO A 325 -31.37 -0.03 -2.04
C PRO A 325 -30.34 -0.16 -0.89
N LEU A 326 -29.06 -0.44 -1.16
CA LEU A 326 -27.99 -0.51 -0.16
C LEU A 326 -27.39 0.86 0.19
N HIS A 327 -27.59 1.89 -0.65
CA HIS A 327 -27.01 3.23 -0.45
C HIS A 327 -27.24 3.82 0.96
N PRO A 328 -28.45 3.74 1.57
CA PRO A 328 -28.67 4.29 2.91
C PRO A 328 -27.90 3.58 4.03
N ILE A 329 -27.46 2.34 3.80
CA ILE A 329 -26.68 1.54 4.75
C ILE A 329 -25.18 1.82 4.56
N LEU A 330 -24.72 1.79 3.30
CA LEU A 330 -23.32 2.07 2.92
C LEU A 330 -22.86 3.47 3.38
N PHE A 331 -23.76 4.44 3.33
CA PHE A 331 -23.52 5.85 3.65
C PHE A 331 -24.18 6.32 4.96
N ALA A 332 -24.55 5.40 5.86
CA ALA A 332 -25.19 5.72 7.14
C ALA A 332 -24.36 6.60 8.09
N ARG A 333 -23.05 6.76 7.83
CA ARG A 333 -22.10 7.59 8.59
C ARG A 333 -21.53 8.77 7.79
N THR A 334 -21.94 8.96 6.54
CA THR A 334 -21.34 9.94 5.63
C THR A 334 -21.91 11.34 5.86
N SER A 335 -21.04 12.35 5.93
CA SER A 335 -21.45 13.74 6.12
C SER A 335 -22.24 14.28 4.92
N PRO A 336 -23.31 15.09 5.14
CA PRO A 336 -24.07 15.73 4.07
C PRO A 336 -23.19 16.70 3.24
N PRO A 337 -23.56 17.02 1.98
CA PRO A 337 -24.79 16.61 1.28
C PRO A 337 -24.77 15.15 0.81
N LEU A 338 -25.97 14.54 0.77
CA LEU A 338 -26.25 13.21 0.23
C LEU A 338 -27.51 13.27 -0.66
N ARG A 339 -27.43 12.71 -1.86
CA ARG A 339 -28.47 12.69 -2.91
C ARG A 339 -28.75 11.26 -3.37
N LEU A 340 -29.03 10.35 -2.43
CA LEU A 340 -29.11 8.89 -2.66
C LEU A 340 -30.17 8.41 -3.69
N GLY A 341 -30.97 9.32 -4.26
CA GLY A 341 -31.96 9.04 -5.30
C GLY A 341 -31.42 9.10 -6.73
N SER A 342 -30.32 9.80 -6.99
CA SER A 342 -29.55 9.74 -8.24
C SER A 342 -28.28 8.90 -8.04
N GLN A 343 -27.91 8.17 -9.08
CA GLN A 343 -26.63 7.44 -9.15
C GLN A 343 -25.99 7.70 -10.52
N ARG A 344 -24.68 7.93 -10.52
CA ARG A 344 -23.84 8.06 -11.72
C ARG A 344 -22.93 6.83 -11.85
N LEU A 345 -22.54 6.50 -13.07
CA LEU A 345 -21.53 5.47 -13.36
C LEU A 345 -20.18 6.11 -13.65
N LEU A 346 -19.12 5.62 -13.00
CA LEU A 346 -17.73 5.90 -13.37
C LEU A 346 -17.10 4.62 -13.91
N LEU A 347 -17.00 4.52 -15.23
CA LEU A 347 -16.44 3.38 -15.94
C LEU A 347 -14.96 3.65 -16.24
N ILE A 348 -14.06 2.76 -15.82
CA ILE A 348 -12.62 2.95 -15.95
C ILE A 348 -11.98 1.72 -16.62
N ALA A 349 -11.15 1.92 -17.64
CA ALA A 349 -10.38 0.83 -18.24
C ALA A 349 -9.10 1.27 -18.96
N GLN A 350 -8.21 0.33 -19.27
CA GLN A 350 -7.12 0.57 -20.22
C GLN A 350 -7.66 0.62 -21.66
N ARG A 351 -8.58 -0.29 -22.02
CA ARG A 351 -9.30 -0.28 -23.31
C ARG A 351 -10.81 -0.30 -23.10
N PHE A 352 -11.53 0.46 -23.92
CA PHE A 352 -12.98 0.33 -24.11
C PHE A 352 -13.25 -0.16 -25.52
N VAL A 353 -14.12 -1.17 -25.67
CA VAL A 353 -14.65 -1.58 -26.98
C VAL A 353 -15.52 -0.45 -27.56
N GLU A 354 -15.54 -0.34 -28.89
CA GLU A 354 -16.37 0.65 -29.60
C GLU A 354 -17.89 0.42 -29.38
N GLY A 355 -18.67 1.49 -29.53
CA GLY A 355 -20.14 1.47 -29.47
C GLY A 355 -20.77 1.49 -28.06
N LEU A 356 -20.02 1.20 -27.00
CA LEU A 356 -20.53 1.18 -25.61
C LEU A 356 -21.18 2.50 -25.19
N GLU A 357 -20.57 3.63 -25.56
CA GLU A 357 -21.07 4.99 -25.31
C GLU A 357 -22.43 5.24 -25.97
N ARG A 358 -22.64 4.72 -27.19
CA ARG A 358 -23.92 4.81 -27.93
C ARG A 358 -25.04 3.98 -27.30
N ALA A 359 -24.70 2.88 -26.62
CA ALA A 359 -25.65 2.15 -25.80
C ALA A 359 -25.97 2.91 -24.50
N MET A 360 -24.97 3.53 -23.89
CA MET A 360 -25.11 4.28 -22.63
C MET A 360 -25.92 5.56 -22.77
N SER A 361 -25.84 6.28 -23.90
CA SER A 361 -26.60 7.52 -24.14
C SER A 361 -28.13 7.36 -24.11
N ALA A 362 -28.66 6.13 -24.16
CA ALA A 362 -30.08 5.86 -24.07
C ALA A 362 -30.62 5.69 -22.64
N PHE A 363 -29.75 5.62 -21.61
CA PHE A 363 -30.15 5.46 -20.21
C PHE A 363 -30.26 6.79 -19.46
N THR A 364 -31.10 6.84 -18.43
CA THR A 364 -31.22 7.98 -17.50
C THR A 364 -30.15 8.00 -16.41
N VAL A 365 -29.26 7.00 -16.39
CA VAL A 365 -28.12 6.93 -15.46
C VAL A 365 -26.98 7.74 -16.08
N GLY A 366 -26.68 8.91 -15.49
CA GLY A 366 -25.54 9.72 -15.92
C GLY A 366 -24.24 8.93 -15.79
N TYR A 367 -23.31 9.12 -16.73
CA TYR A 367 -22.09 8.30 -16.77
C TYR A 367 -20.86 9.09 -17.19
N GLU A 368 -19.71 8.55 -16.84
CA GLU A 368 -18.38 9.07 -17.14
C GLU A 368 -17.47 7.87 -17.50
N MET A 369 -16.63 8.03 -18.52
CA MET A 369 -15.71 7.01 -18.99
C MET A 369 -14.28 7.57 -18.93
N ARG A 370 -13.38 6.93 -18.16
CA ARG A 370 -11.96 7.31 -18.08
C ARG A 370 -11.02 6.19 -18.54
N THR A 371 -10.00 6.57 -19.29
CA THR A 371 -8.90 5.68 -19.69
C THR A 371 -7.75 5.71 -18.71
N VAL A 372 -7.24 4.54 -18.33
CA VAL A 372 -6.04 4.40 -17.50
C VAL A 372 -4.80 4.53 -18.38
N SER A 373 -4.01 5.56 -18.11
CA SER A 373 -2.74 5.86 -18.78
C SER A 373 -1.58 5.24 -17.98
N GLU A 374 -0.79 4.37 -18.63
CA GLU A 374 0.39 3.73 -18.02
C GLU A 374 1.64 4.62 -18.07
N THR A 375 1.51 5.90 -17.71
CA THR A 375 2.68 6.74 -17.38
C THR A 375 3.48 6.10 -16.24
N SER A 376 4.80 6.07 -16.38
CA SER A 376 5.70 5.29 -15.52
C SER A 376 5.89 5.90 -14.12
N GLY A 377 4.88 5.79 -13.26
CA GLY A 377 4.87 6.29 -11.88
C GLY A 377 4.00 5.48 -10.93
N PRO A 378 3.97 5.84 -9.62
CA PRO A 378 3.19 5.12 -8.61
C PRO A 378 1.69 5.50 -8.58
N ALA A 379 1.32 6.64 -9.18
CA ALA A 379 -0.06 7.04 -9.40
C ALA A 379 -0.50 6.66 -10.82
N LEU A 380 -1.75 6.23 -11.00
CA LEU A 380 -2.33 6.01 -12.32
C LEU A 380 -2.87 7.34 -12.85
N ASP A 381 -2.57 7.65 -14.11
CA ASP A 381 -3.20 8.77 -14.80
C ASP A 381 -4.57 8.33 -15.33
N LEU A 382 -5.62 9.13 -15.05
CA LEU A 382 -7.03 8.81 -15.29
C LEU A 382 -7.63 9.88 -16.20
N VAL A 383 -7.43 9.72 -17.51
CA VAL A 383 -7.84 10.69 -18.52
C VAL A 383 -9.33 10.51 -18.87
N GLU A 384 -10.11 11.58 -18.86
CA GLU A 384 -11.50 11.53 -19.34
C GLU A 384 -11.56 11.20 -20.84
N LYS A 385 -12.40 10.23 -21.19
CA LYS A 385 -12.67 9.83 -22.58
C LYS A 385 -14.02 10.36 -23.08
N GLY A 386 -15.01 10.48 -22.19
CA GLY A 386 -16.34 11.01 -22.51
C GLY A 386 -17.32 10.87 -21.35
N SER A 387 -18.39 11.67 -21.37
CA SER A 387 -19.36 11.81 -20.28
C SER A 387 -20.77 12.08 -20.82
N GLY A 388 -21.80 11.68 -20.05
CA GLY A 388 -23.21 11.71 -20.47
C GLY A 388 -24.15 12.31 -19.44
N GLU A 389 -24.58 13.56 -19.66
CA GLU A 389 -25.42 14.38 -18.77
C GLU A 389 -26.93 14.05 -18.81
N ALA A 390 -27.32 12.81 -19.14
CA ALA A 390 -28.71 12.42 -19.40
C ALA A 390 -29.70 12.61 -18.22
N ALA A 391 -29.21 13.01 -17.04
CA ALA A 391 -29.98 13.37 -15.86
C ALA A 391 -30.15 14.89 -15.64
N GLU A 392 -29.18 15.72 -16.04
CA GLU A 392 -29.09 17.11 -15.56
C GLU A 392 -30.13 18.02 -16.21
N ALA A 393 -30.37 17.85 -17.52
CA ALA A 393 -31.43 18.52 -18.28
C ALA A 393 -32.87 18.27 -17.76
N ARG A 394 -33.08 17.28 -16.86
CA ARG A 394 -34.37 17.02 -16.19
C ARG A 394 -34.50 17.69 -14.82
N SER A 395 -33.42 18.25 -14.29
CA SER A 395 -33.42 18.95 -13.00
C SER A 395 -33.94 20.39 -13.13
N GLU A 396 -33.66 21.05 -14.25
CA GLU A 396 -34.04 22.44 -14.53
C GLU A 396 -35.52 22.62 -14.90
N GLU A 397 -36.19 21.60 -15.46
CA GLU A 397 -37.63 21.65 -15.81
C GLU A 397 -38.59 21.73 -14.59
N ARG A 398 -38.09 21.90 -13.35
CA ARG A 398 -38.94 22.13 -12.18
C ARG A 398 -39.31 23.62 -12.03
N PRO A 399 -40.58 24.01 -12.21
CA PRO A 399 -40.96 25.43 -12.23
C PRO A 399 -40.72 26.10 -10.87
N ALA A 400 -39.95 27.19 -10.90
CA ALA A 400 -39.56 27.95 -9.72
C ALA A 400 -40.77 28.45 -8.93
N ARG A 401 -41.10 27.75 -7.83
CA ARG A 401 -42.20 28.12 -6.91
C ARG A 401 -41.84 29.40 -6.15
N ARG A 402 -42.18 30.55 -6.74
CA ARG A 402 -42.15 31.89 -6.12
C ARG A 402 -42.68 31.85 -4.68
N SER A 403 -41.78 31.86 -3.70
CA SER A 403 -42.15 32.01 -2.29
C SER A 403 -42.71 33.42 -2.07
N ARG A 404 -43.96 33.50 -1.60
CA ARG A 404 -44.65 34.78 -1.46
C ARG A 404 -44.07 35.58 -0.28
N ARG A 405 -43.60 36.81 -0.56
CA ARG A 405 -43.26 37.80 0.49
C ARG A 405 -44.47 38.02 1.42
N ARG A 406 -44.31 37.67 2.70
CA ARG A 406 -45.14 38.09 3.83
C ARG A 406 -44.26 37.95 5.09
N GLY A 407 -43.87 38.99 5.82
CA GLY A 407 -44.28 40.38 5.81
C GLY A 407 -44.69 40.79 7.22
N GLY A 408 -43.71 41.13 8.07
CA GLY A 408 -43.94 41.35 9.51
C GLY A 408 -42.80 42.12 10.18
N ARG A 409 -43.18 43.18 10.90
CA ARG A 409 -42.41 44.14 11.72
C ARG A 409 -41.44 43.45 12.72
N GLY A 410 -40.33 44.04 13.18
CA GLY A 410 -39.72 45.37 12.88
C GLY A 410 -39.09 46.04 14.12
N ARG A 411 -38.32 47.14 13.93
CA ARG A 411 -37.46 47.89 14.91
C ARG A 411 -36.19 47.10 15.34
N SER A 412 -35.04 47.70 15.67
CA SER A 412 -34.50 49.09 15.60
C SER A 412 -32.98 49.05 15.88
N GLY A 413 -32.11 50.00 15.51
CA GLY A 413 -32.25 51.26 14.76
C GLY A 413 -30.99 52.16 14.94
N ALA A 414 -30.86 53.22 14.13
CA ALA A 414 -29.71 54.15 14.04
C ALA A 414 -28.40 53.52 13.47
N SER A 415 -27.50 54.24 12.77
CA SER A 415 -27.39 55.68 12.50
C SER A 415 -27.00 55.97 11.03
N ARG A 416 -27.54 57.08 10.49
CA ARG A 416 -26.86 58.26 9.84
C ARG A 416 -25.47 58.04 9.20
N GLU A 417 -25.14 58.63 8.05
CA GLU A 417 -25.79 59.69 7.23
C GLU A 417 -25.43 59.45 5.73
N ALA A 418 -26.37 59.62 4.78
CA ALA A 418 -26.52 60.81 3.89
C ALA A 418 -25.30 61.11 2.97
N SER A 419 -25.43 61.45 1.68
CA SER A 419 -26.58 61.52 0.74
C SER A 419 -26.03 61.71 -0.71
N ASP A 420 -26.78 61.73 -1.83
CA ASP A 420 -28.23 61.68 -2.10
C ASP A 420 -28.56 61.16 -3.53
N ALA A 421 -29.85 61.03 -3.83
CA ALA A 421 -30.56 61.19 -5.13
C ALA A 421 -30.07 60.52 -6.44
N GLU A 422 -30.78 59.44 -6.82
CA GLU A 422 -31.76 59.35 -7.94
C GLU A 422 -31.63 60.24 -9.22
N PRO A 423 -32.18 59.80 -10.39
CA PRO A 423 -32.41 58.41 -10.85
C PRO A 423 -32.14 58.15 -12.36
N GLN A 424 -32.46 56.92 -12.76
CA GLN A 424 -32.84 56.43 -14.10
C GLN A 424 -33.64 57.42 -15.00
N PRO A 425 -33.69 57.22 -16.36
CA PRO A 425 -33.84 55.90 -16.96
C PRO A 425 -33.09 55.57 -18.27
N ASP A 426 -33.05 54.26 -18.54
CA ASP A 426 -33.01 53.59 -19.84
C ASP A 426 -34.24 53.99 -20.71
N PRO A 427 -34.49 53.48 -21.95
CA PRO A 427 -33.81 52.38 -22.64
C PRO A 427 -33.58 52.60 -24.16
N GLU A 428 -33.35 51.48 -24.85
CA GLU A 428 -33.73 51.16 -26.24
C GLU A 428 -32.64 51.07 -27.33
N THR A 429 -32.16 49.82 -27.50
CA THR A 429 -32.48 48.95 -28.66
C THR A 429 -31.80 49.17 -30.03
N GLU A 430 -31.61 48.03 -30.69
CA GLU A 430 -31.46 47.78 -32.14
C GLU A 430 -30.10 47.96 -32.88
N GLU A 431 -29.67 46.81 -33.42
CA GLU A 431 -29.13 46.59 -34.76
C GLU A 431 -27.80 47.21 -35.26
N SER A 432 -26.73 46.48 -34.93
CA SER A 432 -25.96 45.75 -35.96
C SER A 432 -25.21 46.63 -37.02
N PRO A 433 -24.87 46.18 -38.26
CA PRO A 433 -23.45 45.99 -38.57
C PRO A 433 -22.92 46.67 -39.84
N ARG A 434 -21.57 46.79 -39.97
CA ARG A 434 -20.71 46.45 -41.14
C ARG A 434 -19.48 47.38 -41.35
N ARG A 435 -18.29 46.75 -41.31
CA ARG A 435 -17.12 46.91 -42.21
C ARG A 435 -16.65 48.32 -42.71
N GLY A 436 -15.55 48.79 -42.11
CA GLY A 436 -14.36 49.37 -42.79
C GLY A 436 -14.44 50.82 -43.30
N PRO A 437 -13.46 51.29 -44.09
CA PRO A 437 -12.02 50.92 -44.12
C PRO A 437 -11.05 52.14 -44.22
N GLY A 438 -9.73 51.91 -44.14
CA GLY A 438 -8.67 52.92 -44.37
C GLY A 438 -8.04 53.48 -43.06
N SER A 439 -6.71 53.57 -42.91
CA SER A 439 -5.74 54.49 -43.56
C SER A 439 -6.02 55.96 -43.19
N GLU A 440 -5.15 56.74 -42.53
CA GLU A 440 -3.68 56.86 -42.53
C GLU A 440 -3.19 57.24 -41.09
N GLN A 441 -1.93 57.58 -40.73
CA GLN A 441 -0.78 58.13 -41.46
C GLN A 441 0.50 57.94 -40.61
N ALA A 442 1.65 57.69 -41.24
CA ALA A 442 2.99 57.89 -40.64
C ALA A 442 3.57 59.24 -41.14
N PRO A 443 4.67 59.80 -40.60
CA PRO A 443 6.02 59.34 -40.96
C PRO A 443 7.14 59.64 -39.93
N LEU A 444 8.41 59.54 -40.40
CA LEU A 444 9.68 59.98 -39.79
C LEU A 444 10.29 59.02 -38.73
N GLY A 445 11.50 58.48 -38.92
CA GLY A 445 12.40 58.58 -40.08
C GLY A 445 13.64 57.67 -39.94
N GLY A 446 14.27 57.35 -41.08
CA GLY A 446 15.55 56.60 -41.13
C GLY A 446 16.79 57.51 -40.96
N PRO A 447 17.97 57.21 -41.58
CA PRO A 447 18.19 56.23 -42.66
C PRO A 447 19.50 55.39 -42.62
N ARG A 448 19.54 54.29 -43.40
CA ARG A 448 20.70 53.76 -44.19
C ARG A 448 22.00 53.38 -43.44
N ALA A 449 22.93 52.57 -43.95
CA ALA A 449 23.09 51.80 -45.21
C ALA A 449 24.13 50.68 -44.95
N ASP A 450 24.31 49.62 -45.75
CA ASP A 450 23.56 48.88 -46.79
C ASP A 450 24.36 47.54 -47.01
N ARG A 451 24.01 46.69 -48.01
CA ARG A 451 24.68 45.43 -48.45
C ARG A 451 24.46 44.15 -47.63
N GLU A 452 24.63 42.94 -48.18
CA GLU A 452 24.32 42.32 -49.50
C GLU A 452 24.84 40.86 -49.46
N GLY A 453 24.07 39.88 -49.95
CA GLY A 453 24.43 38.46 -49.96
C GLY A 453 24.20 37.74 -48.61
N GLY A 454 23.76 36.48 -48.55
CA GLY A 454 23.39 35.55 -49.63
C GLY A 454 24.20 34.25 -49.60
N GLY A 455 23.55 33.15 -49.22
CA GLY A 455 24.14 31.82 -49.13
C GLY A 455 23.39 30.96 -48.11
N ASP A 456 23.00 29.76 -48.51
CA ASP A 456 22.33 28.75 -47.67
C ASP A 456 23.32 27.96 -46.78
N VAL A 457 22.78 26.93 -46.09
CA VAL A 457 23.43 25.76 -45.45
C VAL A 457 23.33 25.69 -43.91
N GLU A 458 22.40 24.83 -43.48
CA GLU A 458 22.45 23.80 -42.41
C GLU A 458 22.92 24.12 -40.96
N ALA A 459 21.95 23.96 -40.05
CA ALA A 459 21.97 23.12 -38.84
C ALA A 459 22.72 23.54 -37.53
N ASP A 460 22.35 22.78 -36.49
CA ASP A 460 22.95 22.55 -35.16
C ASP A 460 23.06 23.71 -34.14
N GLU A 461 21.95 23.84 -33.40
CA GLU A 461 21.78 23.89 -31.94
C GLU A 461 22.89 24.44 -30.99
N ASP A 462 22.41 25.37 -30.15
CA ASP A 462 22.65 25.62 -28.71
C ASP A 462 23.49 24.61 -27.87
N ALA A 463 24.14 24.98 -26.75
CA ALA A 463 24.05 26.23 -25.97
C ALA A 463 25.35 26.60 -25.22
N GLY A 464 25.55 27.91 -24.95
CA GLY A 464 26.79 28.45 -24.37
C GLY A 464 26.68 29.48 -23.23
N ARG A 465 26.59 29.02 -21.98
CA ARG A 465 27.17 29.64 -20.75
C ARG A 465 26.96 31.16 -20.41
N GLY A 466 25.73 31.57 -20.08
CA GLY A 466 25.36 32.31 -18.84
C GLY A 466 26.00 33.68 -18.43
N ARG A 467 25.87 33.99 -17.12
CA ARG A 467 26.40 35.16 -16.32
C ARG A 467 25.67 36.53 -16.32
N GLY A 468 24.60 36.64 -15.52
CA GLY A 468 24.55 37.39 -14.23
C GLY A 468 24.83 38.92 -14.08
N ARG A 469 24.18 39.55 -13.08
CA ARG A 469 24.45 40.89 -12.48
C ARG A 469 24.06 40.85 -10.98
N ARG A 470 24.92 41.13 -9.98
CA ARG A 470 25.60 42.38 -9.52
C ARG A 470 24.69 43.51 -9.02
N ARG A 471 24.82 43.90 -7.72
CA ARG A 471 25.30 45.24 -7.24
C ARG A 471 25.29 45.49 -5.70
N ARG A 472 26.46 45.88 -5.15
CA ARG A 472 26.72 46.96 -4.13
C ARG A 472 26.13 46.83 -2.69
N ARG A 473 26.70 47.38 -1.59
CA ARG A 473 28.03 47.94 -1.21
C ARG A 473 28.15 48.03 0.36
N PRO A 474 29.33 48.30 0.97
CA PRO A 474 29.61 48.00 2.41
C PRO A 474 29.78 49.19 3.38
N ARG A 475 29.87 48.90 4.71
CA ARG A 475 30.47 49.74 5.80
C ARG A 475 30.79 48.88 7.06
N ARG A 476 31.43 49.37 8.16
CA ARG A 476 32.89 49.62 8.34
C ARG A 476 33.34 49.87 9.83
N ALA A 477 33.32 48.87 10.72
CA ALA A 477 33.98 48.90 12.07
C ALA A 477 34.28 47.45 12.53
N ARG A 478 35.35 47.05 13.24
CA ARG A 478 36.49 47.67 13.98
C ARG A 478 36.32 47.90 15.50
N GLY A 479 36.65 46.87 16.27
CA GLY A 479 36.94 46.84 17.71
C GLY A 479 36.77 45.41 18.26
N GLY A 480 37.58 44.86 19.17
CA GLY A 480 38.86 45.30 19.71
C GLY A 480 38.98 45.09 21.24
N SER A 481 40.03 44.39 21.69
CA SER A 481 40.39 44.11 23.12
C SER A 481 39.36 43.31 23.95
N ALA A 482 39.72 42.56 25.02
CA ALA A 482 40.99 41.94 25.44
C ALA A 482 40.71 40.93 26.59
N GLU A 483 41.73 40.16 26.99
CA GLU A 483 42.13 39.74 28.36
C GLU A 483 41.06 39.48 29.48
N ALA A 484 41.22 38.52 30.40
CA ALA A 484 42.16 37.40 30.58
C ALA A 484 41.75 36.54 31.82
N SER A 485 42.37 35.36 32.00
CA SER A 485 42.45 34.53 33.24
C SER A 485 41.13 33.98 33.84
N GLY A 486 41.10 32.88 34.60
CA GLY A 486 42.08 31.80 34.88
C GLY A 486 41.41 30.43 34.66
N ALA A 487 42.11 29.29 34.51
CA ALA A 487 43.23 28.73 35.28
C ALA A 487 42.82 28.17 36.66
N ASP A 488 43.28 26.94 36.92
CA ASP A 488 43.38 26.21 38.20
C ASP A 488 42.08 25.75 38.90
N ASP A 489 42.00 24.56 39.53
CA ASP A 489 42.84 23.35 39.39
C ASP A 489 42.13 22.06 39.91
N SER A 490 42.61 20.91 39.42
CA SER A 490 42.68 19.51 39.92
C SER A 490 41.75 18.89 41.01
N THR A 491 41.81 17.54 41.02
CA THR A 491 41.49 16.58 42.10
C THR A 491 40.03 16.34 42.52
N ASP A 492 39.66 15.19 43.09
CA ASP A 492 40.02 13.76 42.86
C ASP A 492 39.14 12.89 43.81
N GLY A 493 39.27 11.56 43.75
CA GLY A 493 39.31 10.78 45.01
C GLY A 493 38.00 10.29 45.67
N ALA A 494 37.43 9.24 45.08
CA ALA A 494 37.18 7.95 45.74
C ALA A 494 36.20 7.76 46.93
N THR A 495 35.26 6.82 46.72
CA THR A 495 34.83 5.71 47.62
C THR A 495 34.27 5.96 49.03
N GLY A 496 33.13 5.31 49.34
CA GLY A 496 32.69 5.04 50.72
C GLY A 496 31.32 4.34 50.79
N GLU A 497 31.25 3.17 51.43
CA GLU A 497 30.01 2.40 51.60
C GLU A 497 29.26 2.70 52.91
N ALA A 498 28.03 2.19 53.00
CA ALA A 498 27.25 1.88 54.21
C ALA A 498 26.56 3.02 55.01
N GLY A 499 25.28 2.79 55.30
CA GLY A 499 24.52 3.30 56.44
C GLY A 499 23.70 2.14 57.05
N PRO A 500 22.57 2.37 57.77
CA PRO A 500 22.01 3.62 58.29
C PRO A 500 22.14 3.57 59.86
N PRO A 501 21.14 3.71 60.79
CA PRO A 501 19.71 4.06 60.76
C PRO A 501 19.34 5.40 61.45
N ASP A 502 18.03 5.69 61.43
CA ASP A 502 17.22 6.61 62.23
C ASP A 502 17.83 7.43 63.40
N THR A 503 17.55 8.75 63.41
CA THR A 503 16.59 9.31 64.39
C THR A 503 16.03 10.70 64.03
N LEU A 504 14.85 11.01 64.58
CA LEU A 504 14.03 12.20 64.37
C LEU A 504 14.70 13.54 64.76
N ARG A 505 14.64 14.55 63.88
CA ARG A 505 14.01 15.87 64.17
C ARG A 505 13.93 16.80 62.96
N ALA A 506 12.97 17.74 63.00
CA ALA A 506 12.72 18.71 61.93
C ALA A 506 13.47 20.04 62.13
N SER A 507 13.85 20.67 61.02
CA SER A 507 13.98 22.13 60.87
C SER A 507 13.85 22.49 59.38
N GLU A 508 13.38 23.70 59.07
CA GLU A 508 12.98 24.05 57.70
C GLU A 508 14.15 24.53 56.83
N ARG A 509 14.12 24.22 55.52
CA ARG A 509 14.58 25.15 54.48
C ARG A 509 14.10 24.80 53.07
N SER A 510 13.73 25.87 52.37
CA SER A 510 13.35 25.99 50.96
C SER A 510 13.99 24.96 50.00
N GLY A 511 13.14 24.17 49.35
CA GLY A 511 13.44 23.45 48.11
C GLY A 511 12.48 23.92 47.01
N ARG A 512 12.99 24.17 45.80
CA ARG A 512 12.18 24.73 44.69
C ARG A 512 11.07 23.77 44.27
N SER A 513 9.85 24.29 44.09
CA SER A 513 8.80 23.54 43.39
C SER A 513 9.26 23.27 41.95
N ARG A 514 9.15 22.02 41.51
CA ARG A 514 9.08 21.73 40.07
C ARG A 514 7.80 22.40 39.53
N PRO A 515 7.80 22.94 38.30
CA PRO A 515 6.54 23.29 37.64
C PRO A 515 5.72 22.01 37.45
N ARG A 516 4.38 22.13 37.53
CA ARG A 516 3.49 21.09 37.03
C ARG A 516 3.36 21.24 35.52
N PHE A 517 3.14 20.13 34.84
CA PHE A 517 2.98 20.12 33.39
C PHE A 517 1.69 20.85 33.01
N GLU A 518 1.75 21.65 31.94
CA GLU A 518 0.64 22.40 31.37
C GLU A 518 0.51 21.93 29.92
N GLU A 519 -0.64 21.37 29.55
CA GLU A 519 -0.86 20.77 28.23
C GLU A 519 -1.11 21.88 27.21
N VAL A 520 -0.02 22.40 26.62
CA VAL A 520 -0.08 23.46 25.59
C VAL A 520 -0.61 22.89 24.26
N SER A 521 -1.92 22.75 24.18
CA SER A 521 -2.64 22.55 22.92
C SER A 521 -2.59 23.83 22.09
N LEU A 522 -1.98 23.77 20.91
CA LEU A 522 -1.75 24.95 20.06
C LEU A 522 -3.01 25.43 19.29
N MET A 523 -4.21 25.16 19.81
CA MET A 523 -5.51 25.39 19.15
C MET A 523 -6.37 26.47 19.82
N ASP A 524 -6.08 26.86 21.07
CA ASP A 524 -6.95 27.73 21.88
C ASP A 524 -6.70 29.24 21.63
N LEU A 525 -6.74 29.67 20.36
CA LEU A 525 -6.58 31.08 19.94
C LEU A 525 -7.62 31.55 18.90
N ASP A 526 -8.90 31.21 19.09
CA ASP A 526 -10.05 32.12 18.85
C ASP A 526 -11.40 31.43 19.14
N GLU A 527 -11.97 31.61 20.34
CA GLU A 527 -13.44 31.71 20.49
C GLU A 527 -13.84 32.40 21.81
N GLY A 528 -14.85 33.28 21.74
CA GLY A 528 -15.14 34.24 22.81
C GLY A 528 -16.47 34.02 23.54
N GLY A 529 -16.40 33.54 24.78
CA GLY A 529 -17.34 33.86 25.86
C GLY A 529 -18.79 33.33 25.77
N GLY A 530 -19.08 32.27 26.54
CA GLY A 530 -20.44 31.78 26.76
C GLY A 530 -20.60 31.05 28.10
N ALA A 531 -20.90 31.78 29.18
CA ALA A 531 -21.08 31.20 30.52
C ALA A 531 -22.51 30.70 30.76
N ALA A 532 -22.64 29.46 31.21
CA ALA A 532 -23.84 28.90 31.83
C ALA A 532 -23.46 27.87 32.90
N ASP A 533 -24.20 27.85 34.00
CA ASP A 533 -23.92 27.12 35.25
C ASP A 533 -24.80 25.85 35.42
N ALA A 534 -24.46 25.04 36.42
CA ALA A 534 -25.17 23.89 37.03
C ALA A 534 -24.88 22.47 36.51
N GLY A 535 -24.67 21.54 37.45
CA GLY A 535 -24.66 20.08 37.20
C GLY A 535 -23.85 19.23 38.18
N GLU A 536 -24.31 19.07 39.43
CA GLU A 536 -23.68 18.16 40.40
C GLU A 536 -23.94 16.67 40.06
N SER A 537 -22.98 15.78 40.34
CA SER A 537 -23.24 14.51 41.05
C SER A 537 -21.96 13.71 41.34
N GLU A 538 -21.75 13.38 42.63
CA GLU A 538 -20.75 12.39 43.07
C GLU A 538 -21.35 10.97 43.05
N VAL A 539 -20.55 9.95 42.69
CA VAL A 539 -20.78 8.57 43.16
C VAL A 539 -19.44 7.89 43.46
N GLU A 540 -19.18 7.62 44.74
CA GLU A 540 -18.11 6.71 45.18
C GLU A 540 -18.45 5.25 44.84
N LYS A 541 -17.46 4.41 44.46
CA LYS A 541 -16.79 3.45 45.38
C LYS A 541 -15.86 2.44 44.67
N ASN A 542 -14.80 2.08 45.40
CA ASN A 542 -14.19 0.73 45.60
C ASN A 542 -14.46 -0.36 44.55
N GLU A 543 -13.46 -1.10 44.08
CA GLU A 543 -12.81 -2.14 44.92
C GLU A 543 -11.32 -2.40 44.61
N ALA A 544 -10.65 -3.19 45.47
CA ALA A 544 -9.21 -3.47 45.41
C ALA A 544 -8.89 -4.97 45.44
N GLY A 545 -8.09 -5.46 44.48
CA GLY A 545 -7.67 -6.86 44.40
C GLY A 545 -6.14 -7.04 44.43
N ARG A 546 -5.60 -7.70 45.46
CA ARG A 546 -4.17 -8.05 45.59
C ARG A 546 -3.95 -9.57 45.63
N SER A 547 -3.24 -10.13 44.66
CA SER A 547 -2.56 -11.45 44.72
C SER A 547 -1.53 -11.50 43.58
N ARG A 548 -0.23 -11.83 43.67
CA ARG A 548 0.67 -12.57 44.60
C ARG A 548 0.70 -14.11 44.53
N GLY A 549 1.46 -14.62 43.56
CA GLY A 549 2.03 -15.99 43.54
C GLY A 549 1.31 -16.95 42.58
N ARG A 550 1.93 -18.05 42.13
CA ARG A 550 3.19 -18.69 42.56
C ARG A 550 3.82 -19.51 41.41
N SER A 551 5.07 -19.95 41.57
CA SER A 551 5.87 -20.66 40.56
C SER A 551 5.84 -22.21 40.66
N SER A 552 5.85 -22.89 39.51
CA SER A 552 6.60 -24.14 39.27
C SER A 552 7.09 -24.12 37.81
N ARG A 553 8.33 -24.48 37.42
CA ARG A 553 9.29 -25.56 37.76
C ARG A 553 9.03 -26.94 37.10
N ARG A 554 9.41 -27.01 35.81
CA ARG A 554 10.54 -27.84 35.29
C ARG A 554 10.42 -29.38 35.31
N GLY A 555 10.22 -29.97 34.13
CA GLY A 555 10.53 -31.38 33.81
C GLY A 555 9.84 -31.83 32.49
N ARG A 556 10.39 -32.56 31.50
CA ARG A 556 11.74 -32.96 30.99
C ARG A 556 11.79 -34.46 30.61
N ARG A 557 11.58 -34.76 29.32
CA ARG A 557 11.99 -35.96 28.53
C ARG A 557 11.34 -37.34 28.82
N GLY A 558 11.26 -38.16 27.76
CA GLY A 558 10.85 -39.58 27.73
C GLY A 558 9.45 -39.76 27.14
N ALA A 559 9.17 -40.36 25.97
CA ALA A 559 9.92 -41.18 24.99
C ALA A 559 10.15 -42.66 25.36
N ARG A 560 9.61 -43.56 24.51
CA ARG A 560 9.49 -45.04 24.66
C ARG A 560 8.55 -45.49 25.81
N GLY A 561 7.92 -46.67 25.76
CA GLY A 561 7.93 -47.71 24.72
C GLY A 561 7.11 -48.96 25.13
N GLU A 562 6.95 -49.89 24.20
CA GLU A 562 6.10 -51.10 24.28
C GLU A 562 6.21 -51.98 25.54
N SER A 563 5.06 -52.53 25.98
CA SER A 563 4.76 -53.98 26.19
C SER A 563 3.72 -54.16 27.32
N ARG A 564 2.67 -55.02 27.31
CA ARG A 564 2.24 -56.26 26.61
C ARG A 564 2.24 -57.46 27.59
N ARG A 565 1.03 -58.02 27.85
CA ARG A 565 0.65 -59.11 28.80
C ARG A 565 0.53 -58.66 30.28
N GLY A 566 -0.50 -59.04 31.04
CA GLY A 566 -1.83 -59.57 30.70
C GLY A 566 -2.40 -60.67 31.61
N ARG A 567 -3.66 -61.02 31.36
CA ARG A 567 -4.38 -62.28 31.71
C ARG A 567 -4.85 -62.50 33.17
N GLY A 568 -6.18 -62.56 33.32
CA GLY A 568 -6.92 -63.30 34.36
C GLY A 568 -7.79 -62.45 35.29
N SER A 569 -8.89 -62.94 35.88
CA SER A 569 -9.73 -64.11 35.52
C SER A 569 -10.99 -64.17 36.41
N ALA A 570 -12.17 -64.32 35.79
CA ALA A 570 -13.42 -64.90 36.35
C ALA A 570 -14.20 -64.19 37.48
N THR A 571 -15.52 -64.45 37.45
CA THR A 571 -16.49 -64.48 38.59
C THR A 571 -16.84 -63.16 39.32
N ARG A 572 -18.10 -62.90 39.73
CA ARG A 572 -19.41 -63.58 39.54
C ARG A 572 -20.54 -62.65 40.04
N GLU A 573 -21.79 -62.85 39.59
CA GLU A 573 -23.04 -62.37 40.26
C GLU A 573 -23.17 -60.84 40.47
N SER A 574 -24.32 -60.24 40.81
CA SER A 574 -25.73 -60.48 40.44
C SER A 574 -26.55 -59.27 40.92
N GLY A 575 -27.50 -58.74 40.15
CA GLY A 575 -28.30 -57.59 40.59
C GLY A 575 -29.46 -57.26 39.65
N GLU A 576 -30.66 -57.70 40.03
CA GLU A 576 -31.92 -57.41 39.33
C GLU A 576 -32.51 -56.06 39.79
N GLY A 577 -33.36 -55.45 38.96
CA GLY A 577 -34.00 -54.16 39.26
C GLY A 577 -35.01 -53.76 38.19
N GLU A 578 -36.25 -54.26 38.30
CA GLU A 578 -37.37 -53.99 37.38
C GLU A 578 -38.21 -52.76 37.77
N ALA A 579 -39.25 -52.48 36.96
CA ALA A 579 -40.35 -51.51 37.15
C ALA A 579 -39.98 -50.02 36.97
N SER A 580 -40.32 -49.37 35.84
CA SER A 580 -41.65 -48.84 35.40
C SER A 580 -41.96 -47.44 36.00
N SER A 581 -42.85 -46.58 35.46
CA SER A 581 -43.93 -46.80 34.47
C SER A 581 -44.37 -45.52 33.70
N ASP A 582 -44.66 -45.69 32.40
CA ASP A 582 -45.82 -45.13 31.64
C ASP A 582 -46.02 -43.61 31.36
N SER A 583 -46.84 -43.34 30.34
CA SER A 583 -47.41 -42.07 29.84
C SER A 583 -46.45 -41.06 29.15
N SER A 584 -46.83 -40.35 28.08
CA SER A 584 -48.03 -40.45 27.21
C SER A 584 -47.71 -39.99 25.77
N ALA A 585 -48.59 -40.32 24.82
CA ALA A 585 -48.36 -40.11 23.38
C ALA A 585 -48.87 -38.76 22.85
N ASP A 586 -48.30 -38.30 21.73
CA ASP A 586 -49.02 -37.55 20.69
C ASP A 586 -48.45 -37.95 19.30
N ALA A 587 -49.18 -37.68 18.21
CA ALA A 587 -48.99 -38.36 16.92
C ALA A 587 -48.66 -37.44 15.74
N ALA A 588 -47.65 -37.82 14.94
CA ALA A 588 -47.27 -37.23 13.66
C ALA A 588 -46.81 -38.36 12.68
N PRO A 589 -46.81 -38.15 11.36
CA PRO A 589 -46.90 -39.25 10.39
C PRO A 589 -45.57 -39.97 10.10
N VAL A 590 -45.71 -41.23 9.70
CA VAL A 590 -44.64 -42.05 9.11
C VAL A 590 -44.19 -41.43 7.78
N VAL A 591 -42.88 -41.30 7.61
CA VAL A 591 -42.19 -41.14 6.32
C VAL A 591 -41.25 -42.33 6.18
N GLU A 592 -41.13 -42.88 4.98
CA GLU A 592 -40.43 -44.14 4.72
C GLU A 592 -38.91 -43.97 4.87
N GLU A 593 -38.27 -44.92 5.59
CA GLU A 593 -36.82 -44.96 5.76
C GLU A 593 -36.19 -45.62 4.52
N GLU A 594 -35.45 -44.87 3.71
CA GLU A 594 -34.60 -45.43 2.64
C GLU A 594 -33.27 -45.96 3.22
N ASP A 595 -32.74 -47.03 2.62
CA ASP A 595 -31.62 -47.83 3.14
C ASP A 595 -30.39 -47.00 3.56
N LEU A 596 -30.04 -47.05 4.85
CA LEU A 596 -28.72 -46.67 5.34
C LEU A 596 -27.71 -47.77 4.99
N VAL A 597 -26.81 -47.48 4.06
CA VAL A 597 -25.72 -48.39 3.67
C VAL A 597 -24.65 -48.39 4.77
N ASP A 598 -24.38 -49.55 5.36
CA ASP A 598 -23.36 -49.73 6.39
C ASP A 598 -21.96 -49.35 5.90
N ALA A 599 -21.21 -48.63 6.75
CA ALA A 599 -19.96 -47.97 6.35
C ALA A 599 -18.74 -48.91 6.20
N ASP A 600 -18.86 -50.19 6.60
CA ASP A 600 -17.72 -51.11 6.66
C ASP A 600 -17.34 -51.70 5.27
N ASP A 601 -18.30 -51.83 4.33
CA ASP A 601 -18.13 -52.51 3.04
C ASP A 601 -17.16 -51.79 2.07
N LEU A 602 -16.95 -50.47 2.24
CA LEU A 602 -15.98 -49.72 1.44
C LEU A 602 -14.52 -50.16 1.68
N SER A 603 -14.25 -50.82 2.81
CA SER A 603 -12.93 -51.33 3.17
C SER A 603 -12.45 -52.45 2.24
N GLU A 604 -13.34 -53.35 1.82
CA GLU A 604 -12.98 -54.50 0.98
C GLU A 604 -12.82 -54.11 -0.51
N ILE A 605 -13.47 -53.03 -0.94
CA ILE A 605 -13.35 -52.50 -2.30
C ILE A 605 -11.97 -51.84 -2.52
N LEU A 606 -11.49 -51.05 -1.55
CA LEU A 606 -10.18 -50.42 -1.63
C LEU A 606 -9.01 -51.41 -1.48
N ALA A 607 -9.24 -52.58 -0.87
CA ALA A 607 -8.25 -53.64 -0.71
C ALA A 607 -8.01 -54.51 -1.98
N ARG A 608 -8.70 -54.23 -3.10
CA ARG A 608 -8.60 -55.02 -4.36
C ARG A 608 -8.07 -54.22 -5.57
N LEU A 609 -7.35 -53.12 -5.34
CA LEU A 609 -6.78 -52.26 -6.40
C LEU A 609 -5.27 -52.02 -6.25
N THR A 610 -4.54 -53.12 -6.06
CA THR A 610 -3.09 -53.24 -6.28
C THR A 610 -2.81 -54.59 -6.95
N GLU A 611 -1.73 -54.67 -7.74
CA GLU A 611 -1.35 -55.82 -8.60
C GLU A 611 -2.18 -55.99 -9.89
N ASP A 612 -1.92 -55.13 -10.89
CA ASP A 612 -1.93 -55.48 -12.33
C ASP A 612 -1.31 -54.32 -13.17
N GLU A 613 0.02 -54.31 -13.33
CA GLU A 613 0.71 -53.41 -14.26
C GLU A 613 0.92 -54.10 -15.63
N PRO A 614 0.42 -53.52 -16.75
CA PRO A 614 0.67 -54.07 -18.08
C PRO A 614 1.94 -53.48 -18.70
N ASP A 615 2.89 -54.34 -19.08
CA ASP A 615 4.04 -53.97 -19.93
C ASP A 615 3.58 -53.34 -21.26
N ILE A 616 3.96 -52.09 -21.52
CA ILE A 616 3.75 -51.40 -22.80
C ILE A 616 5.11 -51.07 -23.43
N PRO A 617 5.53 -51.78 -24.51
CA PRO A 617 6.82 -51.52 -25.14
C PRO A 617 6.76 -50.35 -26.13
N GLY A 618 7.65 -49.37 -25.94
CA GLY A 618 8.18 -48.51 -27.01
C GLY A 618 7.28 -47.39 -27.52
N ALA A 619 7.39 -46.21 -26.90
CA ALA A 619 7.10 -44.92 -27.54
C ALA A 619 8.11 -43.87 -27.03
N GLU A 620 8.79 -43.18 -27.94
CA GLU A 620 9.83 -42.21 -27.60
C GLU A 620 9.19 -40.90 -27.09
N SER A 621 9.49 -40.53 -25.84
CA SER A 621 8.98 -39.32 -25.20
C SER A 621 9.92 -38.14 -25.39
N THR A 622 9.55 -37.21 -26.27
CA THR A 622 10.22 -35.90 -26.36
C THR A 622 9.70 -34.98 -25.25
N GLU A 623 10.42 -34.89 -24.14
CA GLU A 623 10.10 -33.92 -23.08
C GLU A 623 10.66 -32.52 -23.43
N PRO A 624 9.96 -31.42 -23.08
CA PRO A 624 10.46 -30.07 -23.29
C PRO A 624 11.46 -29.69 -22.19
N SER A 625 12.73 -29.56 -22.57
CA SER A 625 13.78 -28.98 -21.71
C SER A 625 13.40 -27.55 -21.30
N TYR A 626 13.68 -27.21 -20.04
CA TYR A 626 13.77 -25.84 -19.57
C TYR A 626 15.26 -25.54 -19.34
N ASP A 627 15.82 -24.60 -20.10
CA ASP A 627 17.17 -24.07 -19.83
C ASP A 627 17.11 -23.13 -18.62
N ASP A 628 17.83 -23.42 -17.53
CA ASP A 628 18.24 -22.46 -16.49
C ASP A 628 19.20 -23.10 -15.43
N GLU A 629 20.31 -23.72 -15.86
CA GLU A 629 21.43 -24.09 -14.97
C GLU A 629 22.78 -23.59 -15.53
N GLU A 630 23.43 -22.64 -14.84
CA GLU A 630 24.82 -22.25 -15.08
C GLU A 630 25.76 -23.26 -14.39
N GLU A 631 26.42 -24.10 -15.18
CA GLU A 631 27.28 -25.20 -14.71
C GLU A 631 28.56 -24.69 -14.01
N PHE A 632 28.91 -25.29 -12.86
CA PHE A 632 30.09 -24.95 -12.05
C PHE A 632 31.20 -25.99 -12.26
N ASP A 633 32.30 -25.59 -12.93
CA ASP A 633 33.49 -26.43 -13.09
C ASP A 633 34.25 -26.63 -11.76
N GLU A 634 34.05 -27.76 -11.06
CA GLU A 634 34.86 -28.22 -9.92
C GLU A 634 35.54 -29.59 -10.16
N GLU A 635 36.47 -29.70 -11.12
CA GLU A 635 37.45 -30.80 -11.16
C GLU A 635 38.88 -30.34 -11.50
N ASP A 636 39.73 -30.09 -10.49
CA ASP A 636 41.18 -30.41 -10.62
C ASP A 636 41.92 -30.54 -9.26
N LEU A 637 41.75 -31.67 -8.55
CA LEU A 637 42.72 -32.08 -7.52
C LEU A 637 42.87 -33.62 -7.40
N LYS A 638 44.10 -34.07 -7.71
CA LYS A 638 44.71 -35.40 -7.45
C LYS A 638 44.42 -36.51 -8.49
N SER A 639 45.34 -36.65 -9.44
CA SER A 639 46.37 -37.71 -9.27
C SER A 639 47.63 -37.41 -10.09
N GLY A 640 48.80 -37.77 -9.56
CA GLY A 640 50.09 -37.55 -10.22
C GLY A 640 50.93 -38.83 -10.27
N ALA A 641 50.94 -39.51 -11.43
CA ALA A 641 51.82 -40.66 -11.65
C ALA A 641 52.17 -40.88 -13.14
N ARG A 642 53.44 -40.66 -13.49
CA ARG A 642 54.22 -41.32 -14.58
C ARG A 642 53.49 -41.50 -15.93
N SER A 643 53.98 -40.92 -17.04
CA SER A 643 55.34 -41.14 -17.53
C SER A 643 55.67 -40.33 -18.81
N ARG A 644 56.90 -40.50 -19.32
CA ARG A 644 57.48 -39.78 -20.47
C ARG A 644 56.88 -40.22 -21.82
N ALA A 645 56.62 -39.26 -22.71
CA ALA A 645 57.27 -39.08 -24.02
C ALA A 645 56.31 -38.47 -25.07
N GLY A 646 56.75 -37.47 -25.85
CA GLY A 646 55.91 -36.91 -26.92
C GLY A 646 56.26 -35.50 -27.41
N ALA A 647 57.53 -35.19 -27.68
CA ALA A 647 57.90 -33.89 -28.24
C ALA A 647 57.64 -33.84 -29.76
N ARG A 648 56.71 -32.99 -30.22
CA ARG A 648 56.76 -32.32 -31.55
C ARG A 648 55.67 -31.25 -31.76
N GLY A 649 56.15 -30.03 -32.02
CA GLY A 649 55.56 -28.94 -32.80
C GLY A 649 54.04 -28.82 -32.96
N SER A 650 53.48 -27.77 -32.35
CA SER A 650 52.39 -26.98 -32.92
C SER A 650 52.85 -25.53 -33.04
N SER A 651 52.41 -24.83 -34.09
CA SER A 651 52.84 -23.45 -34.40
C SER A 651 52.09 -22.42 -33.54
N PRO A 652 52.63 -21.20 -33.34
CA PRO A 652 51.90 -20.14 -32.64
C PRO A 652 50.60 -19.83 -33.39
N ARG A 653 49.47 -20.07 -32.72
CA ARG A 653 48.16 -19.59 -33.14
C ARG A 653 47.93 -18.26 -32.42
N GLY A 654 47.61 -17.22 -33.17
CA GLY A 654 47.79 -15.83 -32.72
C GLY A 654 47.01 -15.47 -31.46
N GLU A 655 47.53 -14.47 -30.75
CA GLU A 655 46.80 -13.70 -29.75
C GLU A 655 45.56 -13.11 -30.43
N ALA A 656 44.38 -13.57 -30.01
CA ALA A 656 43.12 -12.88 -30.25
C ALA A 656 42.88 -11.97 -29.04
N ASP A 657 42.47 -10.73 -29.28
CA ASP A 657 42.27 -9.73 -28.23
C ASP A 657 41.22 -10.20 -27.20
N ASP A 658 41.67 -10.61 -26.01
CA ASP A 658 40.79 -10.89 -24.84
C ASP A 658 40.29 -9.58 -24.17
N ALA A 659 40.12 -8.53 -24.99
CA ALA A 659 39.69 -7.19 -24.60
C ALA A 659 38.18 -7.11 -24.28
N GLY A 660 37.44 -8.22 -24.47
CA GLY A 660 36.01 -8.31 -24.20
C GLY A 660 35.63 -8.90 -22.85
N ARG A 661 36.56 -9.52 -22.10
CA ARG A 661 36.25 -10.05 -20.77
C ARG A 661 36.12 -8.91 -19.75
N PRO A 662 35.01 -8.82 -18.99
CA PRO A 662 34.90 -7.84 -17.93
C PRO A 662 35.99 -8.10 -16.89
N ALA A 663 36.81 -7.09 -16.62
CA ALA A 663 37.94 -7.20 -15.71
C ALA A 663 37.49 -7.82 -14.37
N PRO A 664 38.23 -8.80 -13.82
CA PRO A 664 37.81 -9.50 -12.61
C PRO A 664 37.54 -8.49 -11.50
N ARG A 665 36.33 -8.53 -10.96
CA ARG A 665 35.88 -7.58 -9.94
C ARG A 665 36.89 -7.59 -8.79
N LYS A 666 37.39 -6.41 -8.45
CA LYS A 666 38.41 -6.25 -7.42
C LYS A 666 37.82 -6.57 -6.06
N ARG A 667 38.53 -7.38 -5.29
CA ARG A 667 38.25 -7.56 -3.87
C ARG A 667 38.79 -6.35 -3.11
N SER A 668 38.11 -6.00 -2.02
CA SER A 668 38.47 -4.86 -1.17
C SER A 668 38.76 -5.29 0.26
N ALA A 669 39.51 -4.45 0.98
CA ALA A 669 39.70 -4.53 2.42
C ALA A 669 38.90 -3.41 3.11
N ILE A 670 38.30 -3.71 4.27
CA ILE A 670 37.65 -2.71 5.11
C ILE A 670 38.32 -2.72 6.49
N LEU A 671 38.84 -1.57 6.90
CA LEU A 671 39.33 -1.29 8.26
C LEU A 671 38.26 -0.43 8.96
N VAL A 672 37.80 -0.87 10.12
CA VAL A 672 36.70 -0.21 10.85
C VAL A 672 37.04 0.00 12.32
N HIS A 673 36.67 1.16 12.84
CA HIS A 673 36.89 1.50 14.24
C HIS A 673 35.99 0.68 15.18
N ALA A 674 36.48 0.40 16.39
CA ALA A 674 35.84 -0.45 17.39
C ALA A 674 34.64 0.23 18.11
N ASP A 675 33.67 0.73 17.34
CA ASP A 675 32.41 1.29 17.85
C ASP A 675 31.20 0.89 16.98
N ARG A 676 29.99 1.07 17.53
CA ARG A 676 28.73 0.62 16.91
C ARG A 676 28.39 1.34 15.60
N ASP A 677 28.65 2.65 15.50
CA ASP A 677 28.32 3.45 14.31
C ASP A 677 29.23 3.05 13.14
N SER A 678 30.53 3.03 13.39
CA SER A 678 31.56 2.63 12.44
C SER A 678 31.32 1.21 11.92
N LEU A 679 30.96 0.27 12.80
CA LEU A 679 30.62 -1.10 12.42
C LEU A 679 29.36 -1.21 11.55
N LEU A 680 28.30 -0.45 11.84
CA LEU A 680 27.08 -0.45 11.03
C LEU A 680 27.32 0.13 9.63
N ALA A 681 28.08 1.24 9.56
CA ALA A 681 28.50 1.84 8.30
C ALA A 681 29.38 0.86 7.48
N ALA A 682 30.37 0.21 8.12
CA ALA A 682 31.24 -0.76 7.46
C ALA A 682 30.51 -2.01 6.96
N VAL A 683 29.49 -2.50 7.69
CA VAL A 683 28.61 -3.61 7.25
C VAL A 683 27.83 -3.23 5.99
N LEU A 684 27.35 -1.98 5.89
CA LEU A 684 26.62 -1.51 4.71
C LEU A 684 27.53 -1.34 3.49
N LEU A 685 28.73 -0.76 3.69
CA LEU A 685 29.78 -0.69 2.66
C LEU A 685 30.19 -2.08 2.16
N ALA A 686 30.37 -3.02 3.09
CA ALA A 686 30.65 -4.43 2.80
C ALA A 686 29.57 -5.09 1.91
N ARG A 687 28.29 -4.75 2.11
CA ARG A 687 27.18 -5.24 1.27
C ARG A 687 27.12 -4.61 -0.13
N ASP A 688 27.54 -3.36 -0.31
CA ASP A 688 27.62 -2.72 -1.63
C ASP A 688 28.71 -3.37 -2.50
N ILE A 689 29.90 -3.52 -1.91
CA ILE A 689 31.11 -4.09 -2.53
C ILE A 689 30.94 -5.59 -2.80
N ARG A 690 30.39 -6.35 -1.85
CA ARG A 690 30.24 -7.82 -1.81
C ARG A 690 31.53 -8.65 -1.81
N GLN A 691 32.57 -8.24 -2.53
CA GLN A 691 33.82 -8.98 -2.66
C GLN A 691 34.90 -8.43 -1.74
N LEU A 692 35.18 -9.15 -0.65
CA LEU A 692 36.07 -8.71 0.41
C LEU A 692 37.20 -9.71 0.63
N ASP A 693 38.44 -9.21 0.67
CA ASP A 693 39.58 -9.99 1.16
C ASP A 693 39.53 -10.15 2.69
N GLY A 694 38.96 -9.17 3.41
CA GLY A 694 38.61 -9.25 4.83
C GLY A 694 37.97 -7.96 5.35
N ILE A 695 37.53 -7.97 6.61
CA ILE A 695 37.06 -6.78 7.33
C ILE A 695 37.59 -6.79 8.76
N TRP A 696 38.39 -5.77 9.13
CA TRP A 696 39.16 -5.74 10.36
C TRP A 696 38.70 -4.67 11.33
N VAL A 697 38.40 -5.06 12.56
CA VAL A 697 38.08 -4.14 13.68
C VAL A 697 39.34 -3.83 14.47
N TYR A 698 39.56 -2.55 14.80
CA TYR A 698 40.59 -2.13 15.76
C TYR A 698 40.14 -0.88 16.53
N PRO A 699 40.51 -0.71 17.82
CA PRO A 699 40.39 0.56 18.52
C PRO A 699 41.34 1.61 17.91
N GLN A 700 41.04 2.90 18.08
CA GLN A 700 41.85 4.03 17.56
C GLN A 700 43.35 3.88 17.83
N ALA A 701 43.75 3.35 19.00
CA ALA A 701 45.15 3.13 19.37
C ALA A 701 45.88 2.06 18.53
N GLU A 702 45.15 1.14 17.90
CA GLU A 702 45.67 0.03 17.09
C GLU A 702 45.54 0.26 15.57
N LEU A 703 45.10 1.46 15.14
CA LEU A 703 45.06 1.87 13.72
C LEU A 703 46.38 1.60 12.98
N MET A 704 47.52 1.88 13.63
CA MET A 704 48.85 1.62 13.09
C MET A 704 49.25 0.14 13.04
N THR A 705 48.53 -0.76 13.72
CA THR A 705 48.72 -2.22 13.60
C THR A 705 48.30 -2.67 12.20
N PHE A 706 47.10 -2.30 11.75
CA PHE A 706 46.62 -2.63 10.40
C PHE A 706 47.60 -2.18 9.31
N PHE A 707 48.08 -0.93 9.38
CA PHE A 707 49.00 -0.38 8.38
C PHE A 707 50.41 -1.03 8.38
N ARG A 708 50.80 -1.70 9.48
CA ARG A 708 52.13 -2.32 9.65
C ARG A 708 52.17 -3.84 9.43
N SER A 709 51.01 -4.50 9.31
CA SER A 709 50.94 -5.95 9.03
C SER A 709 49.90 -6.28 7.96
N VAL A 710 48.61 -6.00 8.22
CA VAL A 710 47.53 -6.39 7.31
C VAL A 710 47.65 -5.68 5.97
N ALA A 711 47.85 -4.36 5.95
CA ALA A 711 47.90 -3.56 4.73
C ALA A 711 49.09 -3.89 3.80
N THR A 712 50.16 -4.50 4.34
CA THR A 712 51.32 -4.97 3.58
C THR A 712 51.15 -6.38 3.01
N ASP A 713 50.20 -7.17 3.53
CA ASP A 713 49.83 -8.49 3.00
C ASP A 713 48.71 -8.40 1.94
N LEU A 714 48.05 -7.24 1.81
CA LEU A 714 47.08 -6.96 0.74
C LEU A 714 47.78 -6.69 -0.59
N ARG A 715 47.21 -7.23 -1.68
CA ARG A 715 47.71 -7.03 -3.05
C ARG A 715 47.73 -5.57 -3.45
N ASP A 716 48.66 -5.18 -4.32
CA ASP A 716 48.84 -3.80 -4.79
C ASP A 716 47.52 -3.17 -5.29
N GLU A 717 46.69 -3.94 -6.00
CA GLU A 717 45.44 -3.47 -6.62
C GLU A 717 44.19 -3.44 -5.72
N THR A 718 44.25 -4.00 -4.50
CA THR A 718 43.12 -4.12 -3.55
C THR A 718 42.75 -2.75 -2.96
N PRO A 719 41.51 -2.25 -3.15
CA PRO A 719 41.04 -1.04 -2.48
C PRO A 719 40.94 -1.21 -0.97
N ILE A 720 41.26 -0.16 -0.21
CA ILE A 720 41.21 -0.14 1.26
C ILE A 720 40.25 0.95 1.69
N PHE A 721 39.22 0.59 2.46
CA PHE A 721 38.28 1.53 3.05
C PHE A 721 38.54 1.64 4.55
N VAL A 722 38.77 2.86 5.05
CA VAL A 722 38.94 3.15 6.48
C VAL A 722 37.67 3.83 6.99
N VAL A 723 37.06 3.32 8.06
CA VAL A 723 35.75 3.76 8.56
C VAL A 723 35.83 4.09 10.06
N GLY A 724 35.52 5.33 10.41
CA GLY A 724 35.35 5.79 11.80
C GLY A 724 36.61 6.12 12.58
N PHE A 725 37.77 6.16 11.92
CA PHE A 725 39.04 6.51 12.54
C PHE A 725 39.40 7.98 12.34
N SER A 726 39.82 8.64 13.41
CA SER A 726 40.59 9.87 13.28
C SER A 726 42.02 9.57 12.82
N PRO A 727 42.68 10.45 12.05
CA PRO A 727 44.10 10.33 11.74
C PRO A 727 44.92 10.68 12.99
N SER A 728 45.02 9.75 13.93
CA SER A 728 45.69 9.97 15.23
C SER A 728 46.59 8.78 15.58
N PRO A 729 47.90 8.99 15.83
CA PRO A 729 48.64 10.27 15.72
C PRO A 729 48.88 10.68 14.26
N ALA A 730 48.46 11.90 13.91
CA ALA A 730 48.31 12.34 12.51
C ALA A 730 49.54 12.14 11.63
N ARG A 731 50.72 12.58 12.07
CA ARG A 731 51.95 12.47 11.27
C ARG A 731 52.25 11.05 10.79
N ASP A 732 52.20 10.08 11.70
CA ASP A 732 52.55 8.69 11.39
C ASP A 732 51.45 8.00 10.57
N VAL A 733 50.18 8.29 10.89
CA VAL A 733 49.01 7.74 10.19
C VAL A 733 48.92 8.29 8.75
N ILE A 734 49.07 9.60 8.56
CA ILE A 734 49.05 10.24 7.24
C ILE A 734 50.25 9.78 6.39
N GLN A 735 51.44 9.64 7.01
CA GLN A 735 52.60 9.08 6.32
C GLN A 735 52.35 7.62 5.88
N ALA A 736 51.74 6.78 6.72
CA ALA A 736 51.39 5.40 6.34
C ALA A 736 50.29 5.35 5.26
N ALA A 737 49.25 6.16 5.38
CA ALA A 737 48.16 6.26 4.40
C ALA A 737 48.67 6.71 3.02
N SER A 738 49.68 7.60 2.97
CA SER A 738 50.28 8.08 1.71
C SER A 738 50.88 6.96 0.84
N LEU A 739 51.29 5.83 1.43
CA LEU A 739 51.79 4.65 0.71
C LEU A 739 50.68 3.95 -0.10
N TYR A 740 49.42 4.22 0.22
CA TYR A 740 48.22 3.60 -0.37
C TYR A 740 47.36 4.62 -1.14
N ARG A 741 47.96 5.75 -1.56
CA ARG A 741 47.35 6.78 -2.41
C ARG A 741 46.69 6.15 -3.66
N GLY A 742 45.45 6.54 -3.95
CA GLY A 742 44.71 6.04 -5.11
C GLY A 742 44.12 4.63 -4.97
N ARG A 743 44.38 3.92 -3.86
CA ARG A 743 43.62 2.71 -3.47
C ARG A 743 42.90 2.84 -2.12
N LEU A 744 43.27 3.83 -1.30
CA LEU A 744 42.69 4.05 0.03
C LEU A 744 41.61 5.15 0.00
N THR A 745 40.46 4.87 0.61
CA THR A 745 39.36 5.81 0.87
C THR A 745 39.09 5.86 2.38
N TRP A 746 38.79 7.04 2.90
CA TRP A 746 38.61 7.32 4.33
C TRP A 746 37.24 7.94 4.61
N PHE A 747 36.51 7.40 5.58
CA PHE A 747 35.28 7.95 6.14
C PHE A 747 35.47 8.17 7.63
N ASP A 748 35.22 9.38 8.14
CA ASP A 748 35.17 9.61 9.60
C ASP A 748 34.23 10.73 9.99
N ARG A 749 33.55 10.53 11.12
CA ARG A 749 32.63 11.49 11.72
C ARG A 749 33.34 12.50 12.63
N HIS A 750 34.43 12.12 13.31
CA HIS A 750 35.06 12.95 14.33
C HIS A 750 35.58 14.29 13.78
N PRO A 751 35.60 15.38 14.58
CA PRO A 751 36.17 16.65 14.16
C PRO A 751 37.71 16.56 14.13
N TRP A 752 38.32 16.93 13.01
CA TRP A 752 39.78 16.91 12.85
C TRP A 752 40.37 18.33 12.92
N PRO A 753 41.63 18.49 13.35
CA PRO A 753 42.40 19.70 13.08
C PRO A 753 42.41 19.99 11.56
N PRO A 754 42.11 21.22 11.10
CA PRO A 754 42.08 21.56 9.68
C PRO A 754 43.40 21.23 8.95
N GLU A 755 44.53 21.35 9.63
CA GLU A 755 45.86 20.98 9.15
C GLU A 755 45.98 19.48 8.84
N ASP A 756 45.47 18.60 9.71
CA ASP A 756 45.53 17.14 9.53
C ASP A 756 44.58 16.69 8.41
N ARG A 757 43.41 17.33 8.31
CA ARG A 757 42.46 17.09 7.22
C ARG A 757 43.04 17.50 5.86
N LEU A 758 43.70 18.66 5.79
CA LEU A 758 44.40 19.10 4.59
C LEU A 758 45.56 18.16 4.24
N ALA A 759 46.38 17.77 5.23
CA ALA A 759 47.52 16.87 5.02
C ALA A 759 47.08 15.47 4.55
N LEU A 760 45.98 14.91 5.07
CA LEU A 760 45.43 13.64 4.57
C LEU A 760 44.88 13.79 3.13
N CYS A 761 44.14 14.87 2.85
CA CYS A 761 43.66 15.17 1.49
C CYS A 761 44.80 15.30 0.48
N GLU A 762 45.93 15.89 0.87
CA GLU A 762 47.13 15.99 0.02
C GLU A 762 47.85 14.65 -0.13
N ALA A 763 47.86 13.80 0.91
CA ALA A 763 48.50 12.49 0.92
C ALA A 763 47.79 11.44 0.04
N ILE A 764 46.49 11.19 0.27
CA ILE A 764 45.74 10.14 -0.44
C ILE A 764 44.88 10.65 -1.60
N GLY A 765 44.49 11.92 -1.57
CA GLY A 765 43.58 12.57 -2.53
C GLY A 765 42.36 13.16 -1.83
N ARG A 766 41.88 14.33 -2.28
CA ARG A 766 40.72 15.00 -1.68
C ARG A 766 39.44 14.18 -1.81
N ASP A 767 39.20 13.61 -2.99
CA ASP A 767 38.00 12.84 -3.31
C ASP A 767 37.98 11.44 -2.65
N ALA A 768 39.01 11.14 -1.84
CA ALA A 768 39.16 9.94 -1.04
C ALA A 768 39.02 10.20 0.48
N VAL A 769 38.69 11.43 0.91
CA VAL A 769 38.48 11.79 2.33
C VAL A 769 37.07 12.34 2.51
N TYR A 770 36.23 11.57 3.21
CA TYR A 770 34.83 11.90 3.52
C TYR A 770 34.70 12.22 5.02
N GLY A 771 34.13 13.38 5.33
CA GLY A 771 33.95 13.85 6.72
C GLY A 771 35.19 14.57 7.30
N GLY A 772 35.45 14.33 8.58
CA GLY A 772 36.46 15.06 9.39
C GLY A 772 35.98 16.42 9.95
N GLU A 773 34.68 16.71 9.91
CA GLU A 773 34.10 18.02 10.26
C GLU A 773 33.41 18.06 11.64
N GLY A 774 33.21 16.90 12.29
CA GLY A 774 32.43 16.81 13.53
C GLY A 774 30.96 16.51 13.28
N LEU A 775 30.70 15.38 12.62
CA LEU A 775 29.39 14.80 12.37
C LEU A 775 29.02 13.80 13.47
N ASP A 776 27.72 13.54 13.63
CA ASP A 776 27.22 12.59 14.64
C ASP A 776 27.50 11.12 14.25
N SER A 777 27.57 10.83 12.95
CA SER A 777 27.57 9.47 12.40
C SER A 777 28.39 9.36 11.11
N THR A 778 29.05 8.21 10.93
CA THR A 778 29.78 7.82 9.72
C THR A 778 28.85 7.19 8.66
N LEU A 779 27.64 6.81 9.07
CA LEU A 779 26.63 6.15 8.24
C LEU A 779 26.22 6.96 6.99
N PRO A 780 25.83 8.25 7.07
CA PRO A 780 25.43 9.00 5.88
C PRO A 780 26.58 9.15 4.87
N LEU A 781 27.81 9.42 5.34
CA LEU A 781 29.01 9.53 4.48
C LEU A 781 29.24 8.27 3.63
N VAL A 782 29.09 7.09 4.24
CA VAL A 782 29.19 5.82 3.52
C VAL A 782 28.03 5.65 2.54
N LEU A 783 26.79 5.97 2.96
CA LEU A 783 25.58 5.79 2.15
C LEU A 783 25.44 6.78 0.97
N GLU A 784 26.20 7.87 0.95
CA GLU A 784 26.39 8.73 -0.22
C GLU A 784 27.26 8.05 -1.31
N THR A 785 28.21 7.20 -0.89
CA THR A 785 29.10 6.47 -1.82
C THR A 785 28.56 5.09 -2.25
N CYS A 786 27.66 4.49 -1.46
CA CYS A 786 27.05 3.19 -1.76
C CYS A 786 26.13 3.25 -2.99
N THR A 787 26.46 2.49 -4.03
CA THR A 787 25.74 2.52 -5.32
C THR A 787 24.50 1.63 -5.38
N ARG A 788 24.34 0.67 -4.46
CA ARG A 788 23.30 -0.37 -4.48
C ARG A 788 22.52 -0.42 -3.16
N ARG A 789 21.50 0.43 -3.06
CA ARG A 789 20.44 0.21 -2.05
C ARG A 789 19.66 -1.05 -2.38
N SER A 790 19.36 -1.83 -1.35
CA SER A 790 18.63 -3.09 -1.45
C SER A 790 17.72 -3.17 -0.24
N ARG A 791 16.51 -3.72 -0.37
CA ARG A 791 15.51 -3.74 0.71
C ARG A 791 16.01 -4.26 2.07
N PHE A 792 17.08 -5.06 2.08
CA PHE A 792 17.73 -5.48 3.31
C PHE A 792 18.83 -4.50 3.79
N SER A 793 19.61 -3.89 2.88
CA SER A 793 20.45 -2.73 3.22
C SER A 793 19.59 -1.63 3.85
N ASP A 794 18.42 -1.34 3.27
CA ASP A 794 17.50 -0.31 3.75
C ASP A 794 17.00 -0.63 5.16
N LYS A 795 16.64 -1.90 5.44
CA LYS A 795 16.28 -2.35 6.80
C LYS A 795 17.45 -2.41 7.79
N LEU A 796 18.70 -2.42 7.33
CA LEU A 796 19.88 -2.22 8.18
C LEU A 796 20.15 -0.74 8.46
N VAL A 797 19.85 0.14 7.50
CA VAL A 797 19.80 1.61 7.72
C VAL A 797 18.71 1.96 8.73
N ASP A 798 17.50 1.38 8.59
CA ASP A 798 16.45 1.56 9.58
C ASP A 798 16.86 1.04 10.96
N LEU A 799 17.55 -0.12 11.04
CA LEU A 799 18.10 -0.67 12.29
C LEU A 799 19.08 0.29 12.97
N ALA A 800 19.97 0.91 12.19
CA ALA A 800 20.97 1.86 12.69
C ALA A 800 20.35 3.19 13.15
N THR A 801 19.39 3.72 12.38
CA THR A 801 18.76 5.04 12.63
C THR A 801 17.57 5.01 13.59
N GLY A 802 17.15 3.83 14.04
CA GLY A 802 15.99 3.68 14.92
C GLY A 802 14.63 3.77 14.20
N ARG A 803 14.59 3.72 12.87
CA ARG A 803 13.33 3.75 12.07
C ARG A 803 12.59 2.41 11.98
N PHE A 804 13.22 1.33 12.45
CA PHE A 804 12.73 -0.04 12.35
C PHE A 804 11.41 -0.30 13.10
N SER A 805 10.62 -1.27 12.61
CA SER A 805 9.39 -1.72 13.30
C SER A 805 9.72 -2.56 14.55
N GLN A 806 8.86 -2.51 15.58
CA GLN A 806 9.00 -3.37 16.77
C GLN A 806 9.08 -4.87 16.39
N HIS A 807 8.25 -5.31 15.44
CA HIS A 807 8.28 -6.68 14.92
C HIS A 807 9.67 -7.07 14.40
N ASP A 808 10.33 -6.22 13.60
CA ASP A 808 11.66 -6.52 13.06
C ASP A 808 12.75 -6.45 14.13
N PHE A 809 12.58 -5.60 15.16
CA PHE A 809 13.49 -5.54 16.30
C PHE A 809 13.48 -6.83 17.11
N GLU A 810 12.31 -7.29 17.55
CA GLU A 810 12.18 -8.52 18.34
C GLU A 810 12.60 -9.75 17.53
N ARG A 811 12.25 -9.76 16.24
CA ARG A 811 12.48 -10.90 15.35
C ARG A 811 13.94 -11.08 14.95
N TRP A 812 14.74 -10.03 14.83
CA TRP A 812 16.17 -10.14 14.49
C TRP A 812 17.04 -8.94 14.91
N GLY A 813 16.51 -7.71 14.89
CA GLY A 813 17.29 -6.49 15.13
C GLY A 813 17.99 -6.48 16.51
N ARG A 814 17.33 -6.95 17.56
CA ARG A 814 17.87 -7.03 18.93
C ARG A 814 19.07 -7.96 19.06
N LEU A 815 19.06 -9.13 18.39
CA LEU A 815 20.22 -10.03 18.35
C LEU A 815 21.39 -9.36 17.62
N TRP A 816 21.13 -8.75 16.46
CA TRP A 816 22.20 -8.19 15.64
C TRP A 816 22.82 -6.93 16.21
N ARG A 817 22.02 -6.06 16.84
CA ARG A 817 22.52 -4.93 17.64
C ARG A 817 23.48 -5.40 18.74
N HIS A 818 23.07 -6.38 19.53
CA HIS A 818 23.93 -6.96 20.56
C HIS A 818 25.19 -7.63 19.98
N ARG A 819 25.09 -8.26 18.81
CA ARG A 819 26.26 -8.83 18.13
C ARG A 819 27.23 -7.76 17.63
N ILE A 820 26.76 -6.60 17.16
CA ILE A 820 27.63 -5.46 16.81
C ILE A 820 28.35 -4.94 18.07
N GLU A 821 27.66 -4.84 19.21
CA GLU A 821 28.27 -4.48 20.51
C GLU A 821 29.34 -5.50 20.94
N LEU A 822 29.11 -6.80 20.76
CA LEU A 822 30.10 -7.86 20.99
C LEU A 822 31.24 -7.91 19.95
N ILE A 823 31.06 -7.27 18.79
CA ILE A 823 32.10 -7.15 17.76
C ILE A 823 32.96 -5.91 18.04
N ALA A 824 32.39 -4.83 18.59
CA ALA A 824 33.15 -3.65 19.03
C ALA A 824 34.15 -3.94 20.17
N THR A 825 33.98 -5.04 20.91
CA THR A 825 34.97 -5.47 21.93
C THR A 825 36.08 -6.39 21.39
N LYS A 826 36.13 -6.63 20.07
CA LYS A 826 37.13 -7.48 19.40
C LYS A 826 38.15 -6.68 18.58
N THR A 827 39.26 -7.34 18.27
CA THR A 827 40.27 -6.87 17.31
C THR A 827 40.60 -7.97 16.28
N GLY A 828 40.85 -7.58 15.02
CA GLY A 828 41.16 -8.51 13.91
C GLY A 828 40.03 -8.71 12.88
N ASP A 829 40.15 -9.73 12.02
CA ASP A 829 39.14 -10.05 10.97
C ASP A 829 37.84 -10.58 11.60
N ILE A 830 36.72 -9.93 11.28
CA ILE A 830 35.37 -10.26 11.80
C ILE A 830 34.43 -10.82 10.71
N ARG A 831 34.96 -11.11 9.51
CA ARG A 831 34.15 -11.55 8.36
C ARG A 831 33.30 -12.79 8.67
N ALA A 832 33.75 -13.68 9.56
CA ALA A 832 32.99 -14.86 9.97
C ALA A 832 31.75 -14.48 10.79
N GLU A 833 31.89 -13.58 11.77
CA GLU A 833 30.81 -13.13 12.64
C GLU A 833 29.74 -12.30 11.92
N ILE A 834 30.11 -11.53 10.89
CA ILE A 834 29.16 -10.78 10.06
C ILE A 834 28.72 -11.52 8.79
N ALA A 835 29.16 -12.76 8.55
CA ALA A 835 28.81 -13.51 7.34
C ALA A 835 27.28 -13.62 7.13
N GLY A 836 26.51 -13.73 8.22
CA GLY A 836 25.05 -13.69 8.19
C GLY A 836 24.47 -12.37 7.67
N LEU A 837 25.03 -11.22 8.05
CA LEU A 837 24.64 -9.90 7.53
C LEU A 837 25.04 -9.71 6.06
N LEU A 838 26.18 -10.27 5.63
CA LEU A 838 26.66 -10.12 4.26
C LEU A 838 25.90 -11.00 3.27
N ALA A 839 25.67 -12.28 3.60
CA ALA A 839 25.04 -13.24 2.71
C ALA A 839 23.51 -13.38 2.89
N GLY A 840 22.99 -13.17 4.10
CA GLY A 840 21.62 -13.51 4.45
C GLY A 840 20.54 -12.54 3.95
N ARG A 841 19.28 -12.95 4.11
CA ARG A 841 18.09 -12.10 4.07
C ARG A 841 17.57 -11.89 5.51
N PRO A 842 16.69 -10.90 5.78
CA PRO A 842 16.07 -10.74 7.11
C PRO A 842 15.38 -12.02 7.63
N SER A 843 14.86 -12.86 6.73
CA SER A 843 14.28 -14.16 7.05
C SER A 843 15.27 -15.16 7.64
N ASP A 844 16.56 -15.02 7.33
CA ASP A 844 17.61 -15.95 7.77
C ASP A 844 18.22 -15.49 9.09
N LEU A 845 18.35 -14.17 9.26
CA LEU A 845 18.63 -13.56 10.57
C LEU A 845 17.54 -13.89 11.59
N ALA A 846 16.27 -13.93 11.16
CA ALA A 846 15.14 -14.34 11.99
C ALA A 846 15.17 -15.82 12.39
N LYS A 847 15.65 -16.71 11.50
CA LYS A 847 15.88 -18.13 11.85
C LYS A 847 17.00 -18.26 12.89
N GLU A 848 18.07 -17.50 12.71
CA GLU A 848 19.19 -17.49 13.65
C GLU A 848 18.76 -16.96 15.02
N ALA A 849 18.03 -15.84 15.06
CA ALA A 849 17.48 -15.27 16.30
C ALA A 849 16.49 -16.21 17.01
N ALA A 850 15.72 -17.02 16.27
CA ALA A 850 14.85 -18.03 16.85
C ALA A 850 15.59 -19.28 17.40
N LEU A 851 16.90 -19.41 17.17
CA LEU A 851 17.74 -20.53 17.62
C LEU A 851 18.71 -20.15 18.76
N ILE A 852 18.79 -18.87 19.12
CA ILE A 852 19.72 -18.32 20.12
C ILE A 852 18.91 -17.70 21.25
N ASP A 853 19.35 -17.86 22.50
CA ASP A 853 18.74 -17.18 23.64
C ASP A 853 18.81 -15.65 23.43
N LEU A 854 17.66 -14.97 23.46
CA LEU A 854 17.58 -13.52 23.24
C LEU A 854 18.47 -12.78 24.26
N PRO A 855 19.30 -11.81 23.81
CA PRO A 855 20.14 -11.03 24.71
C PRO A 855 19.27 -10.20 25.67
N PRO A 856 19.82 -9.75 26.82
CA PRO A 856 19.09 -8.91 27.77
C PRO A 856 18.47 -7.67 27.10
N PRO A 857 17.41 -7.08 27.69
CA PRO A 857 16.89 -5.81 27.19
C PRO A 857 18.01 -4.75 27.27
N PRO A 858 18.17 -3.90 26.23
CA PRO A 858 19.16 -2.82 26.24
C PRO A 858 18.79 -1.77 27.30
N VAL A 859 19.79 -1.10 27.87
CA VAL A 859 19.63 -0.20 29.03
C VAL A 859 18.72 1.00 28.73
N GLU A 860 18.64 1.39 27.46
CA GLU A 860 17.74 2.38 26.89
C GLU A 860 16.25 2.07 27.20
N VAL A 861 15.86 0.78 27.32
CA VAL A 861 14.49 0.40 27.72
C VAL A 861 14.20 0.84 29.15
N ASP A 862 15.10 0.53 30.08
CA ASP A 862 14.96 0.89 31.49
C ASP A 862 15.07 2.41 31.70
N TRP A 863 15.86 3.12 30.89
CA TRP A 863 15.94 4.57 30.94
C TRP A 863 14.68 5.25 30.39
N VAL A 864 14.18 4.86 29.22
CA VAL A 864 12.92 5.41 28.64
C VAL A 864 11.71 5.04 29.51
N ALA A 865 11.72 3.93 30.24
CA ALA A 865 10.65 3.55 31.16
C ALA A 865 10.63 4.35 32.48
N ARG A 866 11.73 5.02 32.85
CA ARG A 866 11.88 5.77 34.13
C ARG A 866 11.75 7.28 33.98
N ASN A 867 12.00 7.81 32.79
CA ASN A 867 11.88 9.23 32.48
C ASN A 867 10.50 9.55 31.90
N GLU A 868 10.07 10.81 31.96
CA GLU A 868 8.92 11.32 31.22
C GLU A 868 9.40 12.34 30.18
N PHE A 869 8.77 12.31 29.01
CA PHE A 869 9.21 13.07 27.84
C PHE A 869 8.12 14.04 27.39
N ARG A 870 8.51 15.15 26.76
CA ARG A 870 7.55 16.11 26.20
C ARG A 870 6.93 15.53 24.94
N LEU A 871 5.60 15.60 24.86
CA LEU A 871 4.84 15.32 23.64
C LEU A 871 4.42 16.63 22.99
N VAL A 872 4.41 16.65 21.66
CA VAL A 872 4.00 17.79 20.84
C VAL A 872 3.02 17.27 19.78
N HIS A 873 1.80 17.79 19.77
CA HIS A 873 0.71 17.32 18.91
C HIS A 873 0.45 18.33 17.79
N PHE A 874 0.57 17.92 16.52
CA PHE A 874 0.33 18.80 15.37
C PHE A 874 -0.08 18.00 14.13
N GLY A 875 -1.10 18.46 13.41
CA GLY A 875 -1.47 17.89 12.10
C GLY A 875 -1.84 16.40 12.07
N GLY A 876 -2.19 15.79 13.21
CA GLY A 876 -2.40 14.34 13.31
C GLY A 876 -1.13 13.55 13.66
N HIS A 877 0.05 14.19 13.63
CA HIS A 877 1.28 13.66 14.20
C HIS A 877 1.35 13.91 15.71
N VAL A 878 2.07 13.01 16.37
CA VAL A 878 2.60 13.21 17.72
C VAL A 878 4.11 13.07 17.65
N MET A 879 4.82 14.07 18.18
CA MET A 879 6.28 14.07 18.28
C MET A 879 6.71 14.01 19.75
N VAL A 880 7.54 13.03 20.10
CA VAL A 880 8.19 12.96 21.40
C VAL A 880 9.55 13.66 21.36
N VAL A 881 9.87 14.49 22.35
CA VAL A 881 11.14 15.24 22.43
C VAL A 881 12.02 14.65 23.54
N LEU A 882 13.27 14.33 23.21
CA LEU A 882 14.22 13.66 24.11
C LEU A 882 15.54 14.42 24.28
N ASP A 883 15.92 14.61 25.55
CA ASP A 883 17.27 14.94 26.02
C ASP A 883 17.91 13.64 26.55
N VAL A 884 18.77 13.01 25.74
CA VAL A 884 19.31 11.66 25.97
C VAL A 884 20.66 11.73 26.69
N GLU A 885 20.90 10.81 27.64
CA GLU A 885 22.20 10.72 28.31
C GLU A 885 23.30 10.24 27.33
N PRO A 886 24.50 10.88 27.29
CA PRO A 886 25.51 10.60 26.25
C PRO A 886 26.09 9.17 26.23
N GLU A 887 25.84 8.37 27.28
CA GLU A 887 26.21 6.95 27.35
C GLU A 887 25.20 6.03 26.64
N LEU A 888 24.03 6.54 26.25
CA LEU A 888 22.91 5.80 25.66
C LEU A 888 22.83 6.03 24.14
N ASP A 889 22.19 5.11 23.42
CA ASP A 889 21.91 5.33 22.01
C ASP A 889 20.69 6.23 21.81
N LEU A 890 20.96 7.47 21.37
CA LEU A 890 19.98 8.45 20.91
C LEU A 890 18.93 7.84 19.96
N HIS A 891 19.34 7.05 18.96
CA HIS A 891 18.43 6.45 17.98
C HIS A 891 17.52 5.39 18.60
N LEU A 892 18.03 4.59 19.56
CA LEU A 892 17.20 3.59 20.24
C LEU A 892 16.29 4.22 21.30
N CYS A 893 16.78 5.19 22.09
CA CYS A 893 15.96 5.95 23.03
C CYS A 893 14.80 6.63 22.32
N ALA A 894 15.06 7.34 21.21
CA ALA A 894 14.04 7.96 20.37
C ALA A 894 12.99 6.94 19.91
N ARG A 895 13.43 5.78 19.39
CA ARG A 895 12.55 4.69 18.94
C ARG A 895 11.70 4.09 20.06
N ILE A 896 12.26 3.83 21.24
CA ILE A 896 11.52 3.24 22.36
C ILE A 896 10.51 4.26 22.90
N ALA A 897 10.86 5.55 22.92
CA ALA A 897 9.92 6.60 23.31
C ALA A 897 8.78 6.75 22.30
N ARG A 898 9.05 6.68 20.99
CA ARG A 898 7.98 6.67 19.97
C ARG A 898 6.97 5.56 20.21
N GLU A 899 7.45 4.33 20.45
CA GLU A 899 6.56 3.21 20.77
C GLU A 899 5.81 3.42 22.09
N ARG A 900 6.51 3.85 23.17
CA ARG A 900 5.92 4.07 24.50
C ARG A 900 4.73 5.03 24.48
N TYR A 901 4.80 6.11 23.69
CA TYR A 901 3.78 7.16 23.62
C TYR A 901 2.93 7.09 22.34
N ALA A 902 3.05 6.02 21.54
CA ALA A 902 2.44 5.91 20.20
C ALA A 902 2.71 7.12 19.29
N ALA A 903 3.89 7.73 19.42
CA ALA A 903 4.28 8.94 18.70
C ALA A 903 4.88 8.61 17.33
N THR A 904 4.30 9.18 16.27
CA THR A 904 4.77 8.99 14.88
C THR A 904 6.16 9.56 14.63
N LEU A 905 6.55 10.58 15.41
CA LEU A 905 7.78 11.35 15.26
C LEU A 905 8.56 11.40 16.58
N SER A 906 9.86 11.66 16.47
CA SER A 906 10.75 11.95 17.60
C SER A 906 11.83 12.94 17.20
N LEU A 907 12.03 13.95 18.05
CA LEU A 907 13.15 14.87 18.01
C LEU A 907 14.07 14.57 19.21
N ALA A 908 15.28 14.09 18.95
CA ALA A 908 16.19 13.67 20.01
C ALA A 908 17.57 14.33 19.86
N HIS A 909 18.15 14.76 20.98
CA HIS A 909 19.54 15.19 21.08
C HIS A 909 20.23 14.49 22.24
N SER A 910 21.56 14.50 22.25
CA SER A 910 22.38 14.09 23.40
C SER A 910 22.57 15.28 24.35
N ARG A 911 22.67 15.01 25.66
CA ARG A 911 22.78 16.06 26.67
C ARG A 911 24.12 16.77 26.58
N ASN A 912 24.08 18.11 26.59
CA ASN A 912 25.22 19.02 26.34
C ASN A 912 25.80 18.94 24.90
N GLU A 913 25.10 18.28 23.97
CA GLU A 913 25.44 18.33 22.53
C GLU A 913 24.46 19.25 21.79
N GLU A 914 24.95 19.89 20.73
CA GLU A 914 24.16 20.80 19.90
C GLU A 914 23.45 20.11 18.73
N SER A 915 23.66 18.81 18.49
CA SER A 915 23.09 18.10 17.33
C SER A 915 21.80 17.37 17.66
N PHE A 916 20.85 17.45 16.72
CA PHE A 916 19.51 16.90 16.80
C PHE A 916 19.26 15.92 15.67
N VAL A 917 18.60 14.81 16.00
CA VAL A 917 18.03 13.86 15.03
C VAL A 917 16.51 13.96 15.05
N LEU A 918 15.92 14.31 13.92
CA LEU A 918 14.48 14.18 13.67
C LEU A 918 14.23 12.89 12.87
N SER A 919 13.41 12.01 13.44
CA SER A 919 13.08 10.72 12.86
C SER A 919 11.62 10.31 13.15
N GLY A 920 11.11 9.34 12.40
CA GLY A 920 9.78 8.76 12.61
C GLY A 920 9.77 7.27 12.29
N GLU A 921 8.64 6.61 12.52
CA GLU A 921 8.46 5.21 12.11
C GLU A 921 8.07 5.11 10.63
N GLU A 922 8.67 4.16 9.90
CA GLU A 922 8.20 3.79 8.56
C GLU A 922 6.91 2.96 8.65
N THR A 923 5.81 3.63 9.01
CA THR A 923 4.47 3.02 8.94
C THR A 923 4.16 2.66 7.49
N SER A 924 3.51 1.52 7.24
CA SER A 924 3.30 0.99 5.88
C SER A 924 2.17 1.70 5.09
N GLY A 925 2.03 3.01 5.28
CA GLY A 925 1.11 3.88 4.56
C GLY A 925 1.72 4.42 3.26
N LYS A 926 0.93 5.20 2.50
CA LYS A 926 1.35 5.77 1.20
C LYS A 926 2.27 7.00 1.28
N HIS A 927 2.39 7.63 2.45
CA HIS A 927 3.09 8.92 2.63
C HIS A 927 4.47 8.67 3.22
N THR A 928 5.50 9.08 2.50
CA THR A 928 6.91 8.88 2.92
C THR A 928 7.40 10.20 3.52
N LEU A 929 7.57 10.24 4.84
CA LEU A 929 7.87 11.51 5.53
C LEU A 929 9.20 12.13 5.04
N ASP A 930 9.12 13.27 4.37
CA ASP A 930 10.29 14.01 3.87
C ASP A 930 10.95 14.80 5.00
N PHE A 931 11.78 14.11 5.77
CA PHE A 931 12.61 14.70 6.80
C PHE A 931 13.65 15.69 6.24
N VAL A 932 14.13 15.47 5.01
CA VAL A 932 15.17 16.30 4.37
C VAL A 932 14.63 17.70 4.12
N ALA A 933 13.41 17.82 3.56
CA ALA A 933 12.74 19.10 3.38
C ALA A 933 12.50 19.86 4.69
N VAL A 934 12.35 19.17 5.83
CA VAL A 934 12.26 19.81 7.16
C VAL A 934 13.63 20.30 7.64
N ALA A 935 14.70 19.53 7.45
CA ALA A 935 16.06 19.97 7.80
C ALA A 935 16.48 21.21 6.98
N ASP A 936 16.20 21.22 5.68
CA ASP A 936 16.40 22.39 4.81
C ASP A 936 15.54 23.58 5.26
N HIS A 937 14.26 23.36 5.57
CA HIS A 937 13.38 24.44 6.04
C HIS A 937 13.86 25.10 7.34
N LEU A 938 14.33 24.30 8.30
CA LEU A 938 14.88 24.81 9.55
C LEU A 938 16.16 25.62 9.31
N ALA A 939 17.08 25.15 8.47
CA ALA A 939 18.32 25.85 8.14
C ALA A 939 18.09 27.15 7.33
N ASP A 940 17.12 27.16 6.41
CA ASP A 940 16.73 28.37 5.65
C ASP A 940 16.05 29.43 6.52
N LYS A 941 15.32 29.01 7.57
CA LYS A 941 14.47 29.90 8.37
C LYS A 941 15.12 30.36 9.69
N LEU A 942 15.93 29.53 10.32
CA LEU A 942 16.53 29.77 11.64
C LEU A 942 18.05 29.89 11.48
N GLU A 943 18.58 31.11 11.46
CA GLU A 943 19.99 31.37 11.10
C GLU A 943 21.04 30.69 12.01
N TRP A 944 20.63 30.17 13.16
CA TRP A 944 21.46 29.42 14.12
C TRP A 944 21.34 27.89 13.99
N VAL A 945 20.53 27.39 13.04
CA VAL A 945 20.46 25.97 12.66
C VAL A 945 21.41 25.68 11.50
N GLU A 946 22.16 24.58 11.57
CA GLU A 946 23.04 24.10 10.49
C GLU A 946 22.68 22.65 10.12
N ARG A 947 22.11 22.42 8.93
CA ARG A 947 21.80 21.07 8.41
C ARG A 947 23.07 20.21 8.33
N GLN A 948 22.92 18.93 8.65
CA GLN A 948 23.96 17.89 8.59
C GLN A 948 23.56 16.77 7.60
N PRO A 949 24.48 15.88 7.17
CA PRO A 949 24.18 14.80 6.22
C PRO A 949 23.10 13.81 6.69
N ASP A 950 22.19 13.48 5.78
CA ASP A 950 20.90 12.81 6.03
C ASP A 950 20.58 11.66 5.04
N ALA A 951 21.60 11.14 4.35
CA ALA A 951 21.50 10.06 3.36
C ALA A 951 20.98 8.71 3.92
N ASP A 952 20.74 8.61 5.22
CA ASP A 952 20.22 7.46 5.97
C ASP A 952 18.74 7.58 6.39
N HIS A 953 17.99 8.48 5.75
CA HIS A 953 16.55 8.67 5.92
C HIS A 953 16.12 9.29 7.28
N VAL A 954 17.03 9.96 7.99
CA VAL A 954 16.72 10.79 9.16
C VAL A 954 17.31 12.18 9.00
N ALA A 955 16.57 13.21 9.42
CA ALA A 955 17.09 14.57 9.40
C ALA A 955 18.07 14.79 10.55
N ARG A 956 19.22 15.37 10.24
CA ARG A 956 20.18 15.86 11.24
C ARG A 956 20.41 17.35 11.07
N PHE A 957 20.46 18.06 12.19
CA PHE A 957 20.79 19.48 12.21
C PHE A 957 21.36 19.89 13.57
N ARG A 958 22.25 20.88 13.54
CA ARG A 958 22.89 21.45 14.74
C ARG A 958 22.21 22.75 15.15
N VAL A 959 21.84 22.88 16.42
CA VAL A 959 21.28 24.09 17.04
C VAL A 959 22.40 24.79 17.83
N ARG A 960 22.97 25.84 17.26
CA ARG A 960 24.12 26.53 17.86
C ARG A 960 23.76 27.21 19.18
N GLU A 961 24.68 27.16 20.14
CA GLU A 961 24.64 27.74 21.48
C GLU A 961 23.41 27.36 22.33
N LEU A 962 22.85 26.16 22.14
CA LEU A 962 21.64 25.70 22.84
C LEU A 962 21.69 25.92 24.38
N GLU A 963 22.83 25.67 25.02
CA GLU A 963 23.02 25.87 26.47
C GLU A 963 22.84 27.33 26.93
N ARG A 964 23.13 28.30 26.05
CA ARG A 964 22.99 29.74 26.31
C ARG A 964 21.60 30.26 25.95
N HIS A 965 20.97 29.59 24.99
CA HIS A 965 19.73 30.01 24.34
C HIS A 965 18.75 28.82 24.27
N PRO A 966 18.27 28.29 25.41
CA PRO A 966 17.35 27.15 25.44
C PRO A 966 16.02 27.44 24.72
N GLU A 967 15.63 28.70 24.58
CA GLU A 967 14.50 29.14 23.77
C GLU A 967 14.58 28.69 22.29
N ARG A 968 15.80 28.46 21.75
CA ARG A 968 16.00 27.93 20.39
C ARG A 968 15.35 26.56 20.19
N LEU A 969 15.24 25.73 21.24
CA LEU A 969 14.52 24.45 21.14
C LEU A 969 13.01 24.64 20.94
N GLU A 970 12.41 25.65 21.58
CA GLU A 970 11.00 25.99 21.37
C GLU A 970 10.75 26.50 19.94
N GLU A 971 11.67 27.29 19.41
CA GLU A 971 11.63 27.76 18.01
C GLU A 971 11.74 26.59 17.02
N VAL A 972 12.69 25.65 17.20
CA VAL A 972 12.78 24.43 16.36
C VAL A 972 11.47 23.61 16.42
N ILE A 973 10.96 23.34 17.63
CA ILE A 973 9.74 22.54 17.81
C ILE A 973 8.53 23.20 17.13
N THR A 974 8.40 24.52 17.27
CA THR A 974 7.34 25.31 16.65
C THR A 974 7.44 25.24 15.12
N GLU A 975 8.64 25.37 14.56
CA GLU A 975 8.83 25.35 13.11
C GLU A 975 8.66 23.97 12.48
N ILE A 976 9.03 22.89 13.18
CA ILE A 976 8.68 21.51 12.76
C ILE A 976 7.15 21.35 12.73
N ALA A 977 6.43 21.86 13.74
CA ALA A 977 4.97 21.77 13.82
C ALA A 977 4.24 22.61 12.75
N MET A 978 4.77 23.81 12.44
CA MET A 978 4.27 24.66 11.36
C MET A 978 4.61 24.09 9.97
N GLY A 979 5.80 23.49 9.82
CA GLY A 979 6.31 22.89 8.58
C GLY A 979 5.66 21.57 8.15
N ARG A 980 4.53 21.15 8.76
CA ARG A 980 3.90 19.84 8.51
C ARG A 980 3.64 19.52 7.03
N SER A 981 3.33 20.52 6.20
CA SER A 981 3.09 20.35 4.75
C SER A 981 4.36 20.09 3.92
N LEU A 982 5.52 20.02 4.57
CA LEU A 982 6.77 19.50 4.03
C LEU A 982 6.92 18.00 4.34
N LEU A 983 6.49 17.55 5.53
CA LEU A 983 6.48 16.13 5.92
C LEU A 983 5.51 15.29 5.07
N GLU A 984 4.38 15.86 4.64
CA GLU A 984 3.29 15.14 3.96
C GLU A 984 3.43 15.04 2.43
N ARG A 985 4.60 15.36 1.86
CA ARG A 985 4.86 15.40 0.40
C ARG A 985 4.99 14.03 -0.28
#